data_AF-A0A976RT72-F1
#
_entry.id   AF-A0A976RT72-F1
#
_cell.length_a   1.000
_cell.length_b   1.000
_cell.length_c   1.000
_cell.angle_alpha   90.00
_cell.angle_beta   90.00
_cell.angle_gamma   90.00
#
_symmetry.space_group_name_H-M   'P 1'
#
loop_
_entity.id
_entity.type
_entity.pdbx_description
1 polymer ?
#
loop_
_entity_poly.entity_id
_entity_poly.type
_entity_poly.pdbx_seq_one_letter_code
_entity_poly.pdbx_strand_id
1 'polypeptide(L)'
;MFKKSNENKIHYRMYKSGKQWITVGIVTTILGVGAFSIDKQSVHADTNETQIVSDNNSVNTNNSTNKSSLSDSNVSSVSSISSVSSSEASVSITSMANSQGASSSADSFTTLNDSTGSSISLASSYASSKVDTTNDLLTNTIVNQNFHYNVPQGYSNDIQTILPHTNNNGVTDYYDIYYLNNPHPNQVLFSDQWYHVTTTNFKTFTPFDSANPTSVNNVAIPDPDYVDSKGNNDVEVAANNKDGIPWNYVATGSVIYNNGLLTRDEWGNPIDTNAKLAYFSTYTGVDQKIYLAYSNNDQQFHPYSSNQVIQKSDYGITAADFRDINVLRYNNKLIAYISGGWERKMYVLTSNDGLNWSYNPANDINLDDGHATEVETPIIKVINGQAFMFYSWHGGNSSGDTNDYRANGAIKGVIGSDGIFRLTSDSKPFVVDGSTYRGDTYAGNYTNIDPDTLININWSGSWIYSPLNTISGYSFTKHSGSFAMPRLVQYINGQLVYTTVEPNNSLIASYNLSNNVKNPILVGNNNKLDLSFADSNSDKVITLDRSNSKIKIKISNGKLTVNRYNDLKSLLTKKDTTPISLNNISKAELYIDNSTIELYLPEANKSYNIVNLNDIQNEPYKLTVNTDARVDNYEFNTNAPALTSDKINLVVKNMNAYVQNDISSVNSLNSIINSYYANRTKDADYDDLSGKASAAASGLSDAQSSLSLANSYASKADSLSSASDARADLYLALASSAYASASNAEDYATQDIMIANNSMAAKAPSAFTSVDNLNTINGRNVKFINGQQVNGKIITDQDGNAHYYDPINGNEVKNAFYANNGKTYYFDENGNMVKNQQLQINNYYYSFNQNGEALTGQQTINKQEYLFDSSGAQIRNQIVKNNSGHFYYYGSNGALVTKSRNINGQKLTIKKNGQITSSNKVLTLNDSITGRTVDYYIGKNGKAAGGVKQIGNLLYDFDKDGKSINGVFVLNSKNNVIGYRDAYGVTARNTYGHSFTNDDYYFFNKNGRPVIGNFTGNGVEQYYNKKGVLVVSAFLHYSGGRLKYADRNGTIAQNLLFEVNGKKYVAINDGYLLQNSKLTINGTWYSADKNGVLTKIKKPKDINTQPKQSV
;
A
#
# COMPACT_ATOMS: atom_id res chain seq x y z
N MET A 1 51.04 18.18 4.76
CA MET A 1 50.83 17.53 3.44
C MET A 1 49.37 17.71 3.06
N PHE A 2 49.06 18.25 1.87
CA PHE A 2 47.77 18.12 1.19
C PHE A 2 48.04 18.22 -0.31
N LYS A 3 47.45 17.34 -1.14
CA LYS A 3 47.76 17.21 -2.57
C LYS A 3 46.59 17.73 -3.40
N LYS A 4 46.87 18.51 -4.46
CA LYS A 4 45.85 19.11 -5.33
C LYS A 4 45.10 18.06 -6.15
N SER A 5 43.86 18.39 -6.51
CA SER A 5 43.02 17.69 -7.47
C SER A 5 43.53 17.82 -8.90
N ASN A 6 43.26 16.81 -9.75
CA ASN A 6 43.43 16.90 -11.20
C ASN A 6 42.15 17.42 -11.87
N GLU A 7 42.29 18.25 -12.91
CA GLU A 7 41.18 18.74 -13.74
C GLU A 7 40.95 17.83 -14.95
N ASN A 8 39.73 17.32 -15.14
CA ASN A 8 39.34 16.64 -16.38
C ASN A 8 38.85 17.67 -17.42
N LYS A 9 39.69 17.98 -18.42
CA LYS A 9 39.38 18.97 -19.47
C LYS A 9 38.50 18.40 -20.58
N ILE A 10 37.18 18.42 -20.38
CA ILE A 10 36.19 18.12 -21.42
C ILE A 10 36.35 19.12 -22.57
N HIS A 11 36.53 18.63 -23.79
CA HIS A 11 36.59 19.46 -25.00
C HIS A 11 35.23 19.49 -25.70
N TYR A 12 34.73 20.69 -25.99
CA TYR A 12 33.47 20.91 -26.68
C TYR A 12 33.72 21.39 -28.12
N ARG A 13 32.92 20.89 -29.07
CA ARG A 13 32.77 21.52 -30.39
C ARG A 13 31.31 21.94 -30.58
N MET A 14 31.11 23.19 -30.98
CA MET A 14 29.80 23.71 -31.35
C MET A 14 29.51 23.38 -32.81
N TYR A 15 28.31 22.86 -33.08
CA TYR A 15 27.79 22.67 -34.43
C TYR A 15 26.54 23.53 -34.62
N LYS A 16 26.34 24.03 -35.84
CA LYS A 16 25.22 24.88 -36.20
C LYS A 16 24.24 24.10 -37.07
N SER A 17 22.98 24.01 -36.63
CA SER A 17 21.89 23.46 -37.44
C SER A 17 20.80 24.53 -37.58
N GLY A 18 20.55 24.95 -38.82
CA GLY A 18 19.69 26.09 -39.11
C GLY A 18 20.11 27.38 -38.38
N LYS A 19 19.21 27.92 -37.54
CA LYS A 19 19.43 29.16 -36.78
C LYS A 19 19.89 28.94 -35.32
N GLN A 20 20.14 27.70 -34.90
CA GLN A 20 20.57 27.39 -33.53
C GLN A 20 21.94 26.71 -33.50
N TRP A 21 22.65 26.92 -32.39
CA TRP A 21 23.90 26.26 -32.06
C TRP A 21 23.63 25.14 -31.04
N ILE A 22 24.25 23.99 -31.25
CA ILE A 22 24.17 22.84 -30.35
C ILE A 22 25.59 22.43 -29.95
N THR A 23 25.76 22.13 -28.66
CA THR A 23 27.03 21.71 -28.07
C THR A 23 26.90 20.26 -27.62
N VAL A 24 27.83 19.40 -28.06
CA VAL A 24 27.86 17.98 -27.71
C VAL A 24 29.24 17.66 -27.11
N GLY A 25 29.25 16.95 -25.98
CA GLY A 25 30.47 16.35 -25.42
C GLY A 25 30.65 14.94 -25.97
N ILE A 26 31.87 14.60 -26.38
CA ILE A 26 32.20 13.27 -26.92
C ILE A 26 33.05 12.51 -25.91
N VAL A 27 32.66 11.27 -25.60
CA VAL A 27 33.49 10.28 -24.92
C VAL A 27 33.85 9.22 -25.95
N THR A 28 35.15 9.01 -26.19
CA THR A 28 35.64 8.00 -27.13
C THR A 28 35.89 6.67 -26.44
N THR A 29 35.42 5.58 -27.05
CA THR A 29 35.81 4.20 -26.71
C THR A 29 36.16 3.51 -28.02
N ILE A 30 37.24 2.73 -28.02
CA ILE A 30 37.84 2.19 -29.25
C ILE A 30 37.20 0.83 -29.58
N LEU A 31 36.79 0.66 -30.84
CA LEU A 31 36.41 -0.62 -31.42
C LEU A 31 37.42 -0.98 -32.54
N GLY A 32 37.94 -2.21 -32.49
CA GLY A 32 38.80 -2.78 -33.53
C GLY A 32 38.00 -3.38 -34.67
N VAL A 33 38.62 -3.47 -35.85
CA VAL A 33 38.00 -4.00 -37.09
C VAL A 33 38.68 -5.32 -37.48
N GLY A 34 37.89 -6.30 -37.92
CA GLY A 34 38.35 -7.56 -38.51
C GLY A 34 37.20 -8.19 -39.31
N ALA A 35 37.49 -8.87 -40.42
CA ALA A 35 36.46 -9.33 -41.36
C ALA A 35 36.86 -10.59 -42.16
N PHE A 36 35.81 -11.26 -42.69
CA PHE A 36 35.78 -12.28 -43.74
C PHE A 36 36.25 -13.73 -43.48
N SER A 37 35.45 -14.63 -44.09
CA SER A 37 35.79 -15.88 -44.77
C SER A 37 35.43 -17.23 -44.13
N ILE A 38 35.41 -18.23 -45.02
CA ILE A 38 34.66 -19.50 -45.00
C ILE A 38 35.66 -20.67 -45.18
N ASP A 39 35.51 -21.79 -44.48
CA ASP A 39 35.09 -23.11 -45.04
C ASP A 39 35.27 -24.31 -44.06
N LYS A 40 34.57 -25.41 -44.36
CA LYS A 40 34.74 -26.84 -44.01
C LYS A 40 35.54 -27.35 -42.79
N GLN A 41 34.80 -28.03 -41.90
CA GLN A 41 34.74 -29.51 -41.72
C GLN A 41 35.92 -30.30 -41.08
N SER A 42 35.52 -31.37 -40.33
CA SER A 42 36.27 -32.62 -40.03
C SER A 42 37.22 -32.62 -38.79
N VAL A 43 37.45 -33.71 -38.01
CA VAL A 43 36.79 -35.04 -37.88
C VAL A 43 37.33 -35.83 -36.64
N HIS A 44 36.50 -36.68 -35.99
CA HIS A 44 36.85 -37.79 -35.03
C HIS A 44 37.70 -37.43 -33.76
N ALA A 45 37.79 -38.21 -32.67
CA ALA A 45 36.98 -39.28 -32.04
C ALA A 45 37.30 -39.21 -30.50
N ASP A 46 36.93 -40.08 -29.54
CA ASP A 46 36.36 -41.44 -29.44
C ASP A 46 35.27 -41.44 -28.33
N THR A 47 34.32 -42.37 -28.17
CA THR A 47 34.24 -43.86 -28.14
C THR A 47 34.87 -44.58 -26.93
N ASN A 48 34.00 -45.09 -26.05
CA ASN A 48 34.01 -46.51 -25.65
C ASN A 48 32.67 -46.87 -25.01
N GLU A 49 31.99 -47.87 -25.56
CA GLU A 49 30.87 -48.56 -24.91
C GLU A 49 31.41 -49.71 -24.04
N THR A 50 30.61 -50.18 -23.09
CA THR A 50 30.54 -51.63 -22.86
C THR A 50 29.14 -52.01 -22.36
N GLN A 51 28.40 -52.79 -23.15
CA GLN A 51 27.22 -53.52 -22.67
C GLN A 51 27.65 -54.65 -21.72
N ILE A 52 26.71 -55.26 -20.99
CA ILE A 52 26.56 -56.73 -20.91
C ILE A 52 25.17 -57.06 -20.31
N VAL A 53 24.35 -57.72 -21.14
CA VAL A 53 23.36 -58.78 -20.84
C VAL A 53 22.15 -58.49 -19.92
N SER A 54 21.01 -59.02 -20.40
CA SER A 54 19.68 -59.11 -19.79
C SER A 54 19.55 -60.20 -18.72
N ASP A 55 18.48 -60.16 -17.91
CA ASP A 55 17.67 -61.38 -17.76
C ASP A 55 16.18 -61.11 -17.50
N ASN A 56 15.36 -62.18 -17.60
CA ASN A 56 13.89 -62.14 -17.62
C ASN A 56 13.23 -62.85 -16.41
N ASN A 57 11.90 -62.65 -16.31
CA ASN A 57 10.90 -63.28 -15.43
C ASN A 57 10.58 -62.56 -14.11
N SER A 58 9.31 -62.28 -13.72
CA SER A 58 7.97 -62.87 -14.00
C SER A 58 7.56 -64.03 -13.06
N VAL A 59 6.28 -64.46 -13.13
CA VAL A 59 5.56 -65.44 -12.24
C VAL A 59 5.13 -64.83 -10.89
N ASN A 60 3.89 -64.94 -10.34
CA ASN A 60 2.52 -65.39 -10.72
C ASN A 60 1.57 -64.89 -9.57
N THR A 61 0.22 -64.91 -9.50
CA THR A 61 -1.02 -65.24 -10.29
C THR A 61 -2.19 -64.53 -9.51
N ASN A 62 -3.49 -64.41 -9.86
CA ASN A 62 -4.45 -64.93 -10.87
C ASN A 62 -5.42 -63.75 -11.22
N ASN A 63 -6.26 -63.69 -12.26
CA ASN A 63 -6.97 -64.63 -13.16
C ASN A 63 -8.46 -64.92 -12.82
N SER A 64 -9.37 -64.15 -13.46
CA SER A 64 -10.75 -64.46 -13.90
C SER A 64 -11.86 -64.91 -12.91
N THR A 65 -13.06 -64.29 -13.00
CA THR A 65 -14.19 -64.84 -13.80
C THR A 65 -15.43 -63.91 -13.89
N ASN A 66 -16.25 -64.14 -14.92
CA ASN A 66 -17.47 -63.40 -15.28
C ASN A 66 -18.63 -63.58 -14.27
N LYS A 67 -19.59 -62.63 -14.23
CA LYS A 67 -20.96 -62.85 -14.78
C LYS A 67 -21.95 -61.65 -14.68
N SER A 68 -22.76 -61.47 -15.75
CA SER A 68 -24.21 -61.11 -15.83
C SER A 68 -24.80 -59.94 -15.00
N SER A 69 -25.83 -59.19 -15.43
CA SER A 69 -26.57 -59.08 -16.71
C SER A 69 -27.61 -57.94 -16.62
N LEU A 70 -28.32 -57.66 -17.73
CA LEU A 70 -29.78 -57.35 -17.87
C LEU A 70 -30.59 -56.93 -16.61
N SER A 71 -31.50 -55.94 -16.66
CA SER A 71 -31.95 -55.05 -17.75
C SER A 71 -32.93 -53.98 -17.24
N ASP A 72 -33.35 -53.05 -18.12
CA ASP A 72 -34.64 -52.31 -18.10
C ASP A 72 -34.90 -51.29 -16.96
N SER A 73 -35.71 -50.23 -17.10
CA SER A 73 -36.25 -49.44 -18.24
C SER A 73 -36.85 -48.12 -17.66
N ASN A 74 -37.42 -47.13 -18.36
CA ASN A 74 -37.78 -46.87 -19.77
C ASN A 74 -37.65 -45.34 -20.00
N VAL A 75 -37.11 -44.86 -21.12
CA VAL A 75 -37.86 -44.39 -22.31
C VAL A 75 -39.08 -43.49 -22.00
N SER A 76 -38.90 -42.17 -22.09
CA SER A 76 -39.57 -41.29 -23.08
C SER A 76 -39.14 -39.82 -22.87
N SER A 77 -38.87 -38.91 -23.82
CA SER A 77 -38.78 -38.83 -25.30
C SER A 77 -39.79 -37.89 -25.97
N VAL A 78 -39.28 -37.05 -26.89
CA VAL A 78 -39.95 -36.35 -28.02
C VAL A 78 -40.45 -34.90 -27.82
N SER A 79 -40.05 -34.05 -28.78
CA SER A 79 -40.63 -32.75 -29.24
C SER A 79 -40.57 -31.50 -28.35
N SER A 80 -40.68 -30.26 -28.87
CA SER A 80 -39.97 -29.54 -29.96
C SER A 80 -40.84 -28.38 -30.49
N ILE A 81 -40.24 -27.20 -30.77
CA ILE A 81 -40.84 -26.09 -31.58
C ILE A 81 -42.03 -25.39 -30.85
N SER A 82 -42.34 -24.08 -30.93
CA SER A 82 -41.89 -22.96 -31.79
C SER A 82 -41.80 -21.61 -31.04
N SER A 83 -41.00 -20.71 -31.63
CA SER A 83 -40.95 -19.24 -31.50
C SER A 83 -42.29 -18.47 -31.48
N VAL A 84 -42.31 -17.24 -30.92
CA VAL A 84 -42.48 -15.94 -31.67
C VAL A 84 -42.52 -14.67 -30.77
N SER A 85 -41.72 -13.67 -31.15
CA SER A 85 -41.77 -12.17 -30.98
C SER A 85 -42.25 -11.43 -29.71
N SER A 86 -41.35 -10.59 -29.18
CA SER A 86 -41.48 -9.13 -28.88
C SER A 86 -42.67 -8.52 -28.10
N SER A 87 -42.36 -7.66 -27.12
CA SER A 87 -42.56 -6.19 -27.23
C SER A 87 -41.96 -5.43 -26.03
N GLU A 88 -41.34 -4.26 -26.25
CA GLU A 88 -41.01 -3.30 -25.20
C GLU A 88 -42.25 -2.50 -24.76
N ALA A 89 -42.34 -2.13 -23.48
CA ALA A 89 -43.20 -1.04 -23.00
C ALA A 89 -42.64 -0.44 -21.69
N SER A 90 -42.42 0.87 -21.65
CA SER A 90 -41.89 1.60 -20.50
C SER A 90 -42.96 2.46 -19.82
N VAL A 91 -43.02 2.45 -18.48
CA VAL A 91 -43.85 3.38 -17.69
C VAL A 91 -43.10 3.78 -16.41
N SER A 92 -43.18 5.06 -16.05
CA SER A 92 -42.51 5.67 -14.89
C SER A 92 -43.51 6.09 -13.81
N ILE A 93 -43.19 5.86 -12.53
CA ILE A 93 -43.78 6.56 -11.37
C ILE A 93 -42.60 6.86 -10.41
N THR A 94 -42.06 8.08 -10.36
CA THR A 94 -42.53 9.26 -9.58
C THR A 94 -42.38 9.10 -8.06
N SER A 95 -41.39 9.80 -7.51
CA SER A 95 -41.22 9.98 -6.06
C SER A 95 -42.21 11.00 -5.49
N MET A 96 -42.78 10.72 -4.31
CA MET A 96 -43.48 11.72 -3.50
C MET A 96 -42.85 11.79 -2.10
N ALA A 97 -42.45 13.00 -1.70
CA ALA A 97 -42.11 13.33 -0.32
C ALA A 97 -43.38 13.68 0.46
N ASN A 98 -43.31 13.63 1.79
CA ASN A 98 -44.30 14.26 2.66
C ASN A 98 -43.60 15.09 3.74
N SER A 99 -44.25 16.11 4.30
CA SER A 99 -43.58 17.22 4.99
C SER A 99 -44.36 17.82 6.15
N GLN A 100 -43.62 18.41 7.11
CA GLN A 100 -43.97 19.55 7.99
C GLN A 100 -42.84 19.74 9.03
N GLY A 101 -42.43 20.95 9.46
CA GLY A 101 -42.70 22.28 8.91
C GLY A 101 -42.39 23.42 9.91
N ALA A 102 -41.85 24.56 9.42
CA ALA A 102 -41.78 25.90 10.07
C ALA A 102 -41.05 26.07 11.44
N SER A 103 -40.44 27.21 11.81
CA SER A 103 -40.24 28.52 11.13
C SER A 103 -39.03 29.30 11.70
N SER A 104 -38.73 30.45 11.07
CA SER A 104 -37.89 31.60 11.48
C SER A 104 -38.00 32.03 12.98
N SER A 105 -37.13 32.86 13.57
CA SER A 105 -36.41 34.05 13.04
C SER A 105 -35.08 34.40 13.76
N ALA A 106 -34.57 35.64 13.60
CA ALA A 106 -33.17 36.03 13.89
C ALA A 106 -32.99 37.10 15.01
N ASP A 107 -31.72 37.46 15.23
CA ASP A 107 -31.12 38.72 15.72
C ASP A 107 -30.69 38.96 17.19
N SER A 108 -29.51 39.62 17.25
CA SER A 108 -29.01 40.57 18.28
C SER A 108 -28.08 40.09 19.42
N PHE A 109 -27.47 41.08 20.10
CA PHE A 109 -26.18 41.05 20.82
C PHE A 109 -26.31 41.47 22.31
N THR A 110 -25.23 41.29 23.10
CA THR A 110 -24.85 41.89 24.42
C THR A 110 -24.67 40.90 25.59
N THR A 111 -23.92 41.18 26.69
CA THR A 111 -22.47 41.47 26.89
C THR A 111 -22.17 41.69 28.40
N LEU A 112 -20.97 41.29 28.90
CA LEU A 112 -20.37 41.66 30.22
C LEU A 112 -21.05 41.03 31.49
N ASN A 113 -20.45 40.88 32.69
CA ASN A 113 -19.06 40.97 33.20
C ASN A 113 -18.86 40.22 34.55
N ASP A 114 -17.60 39.92 34.93
CA ASP A 114 -17.04 39.81 36.32
C ASP A 114 -17.69 38.82 37.36
N SER A 115 -17.14 38.47 38.54
CA SER A 115 -15.78 38.28 39.14
C SER A 115 -15.98 37.68 40.57
N THR A 116 -15.04 37.34 41.49
CA THR A 116 -13.56 37.18 41.58
C THR A 116 -13.23 36.14 42.69
N GLY A 117 -12.03 35.54 42.76
CA GLY A 117 -11.55 34.80 43.95
C GLY A 117 -10.36 33.85 43.74
N SER A 118 -9.39 33.78 44.68
CA SER A 118 -8.08 33.10 44.47
C SER A 118 -7.49 32.39 45.71
N SER A 119 -6.78 31.26 45.50
CA SER A 119 -5.67 30.62 46.26
C SER A 119 -5.79 29.08 46.14
N ILE A 120 -4.84 28.26 45.66
CA ILE A 120 -3.36 28.14 45.72
C ILE A 120 -2.85 27.28 46.89
N SER A 121 -2.52 26.02 46.60
CA SER A 121 -1.33 25.29 47.10
C SER A 121 -0.89 24.26 46.01
N LEU A 122 0.28 23.64 46.13
CA LEU A 122 1.06 23.10 44.98
C LEU A 122 1.63 21.68 45.17
N ALA A 123 2.03 21.09 44.01
CA ALA A 123 2.70 19.79 43.74
C ALA A 123 1.81 18.54 43.64
N SER A 124 2.04 17.61 42.68
CA SER A 124 2.91 17.58 41.48
C SER A 124 2.64 16.33 40.62
N SER A 125 2.80 16.27 39.28
CA SER A 125 2.91 17.32 38.25
C SER A 125 2.93 16.72 36.81
N TYR A 126 1.87 16.04 36.39
CA TYR A 126 1.54 15.81 34.97
C TYR A 126 0.04 16.00 34.81
N ALA A 127 -0.41 16.91 33.94
CA ALA A 127 -1.83 17.22 33.80
C ALA A 127 -2.19 17.88 32.45
N SER A 128 -3.10 17.23 31.71
CA SER A 128 -4.02 17.80 30.71
C SER A 128 -3.52 18.96 29.84
N SER A 129 -3.04 18.64 28.63
CA SER A 129 -3.14 19.60 27.53
C SER A 129 -4.62 19.72 27.12
N LYS A 130 -5.25 20.88 27.32
CA LYS A 130 -6.69 21.07 27.01
C LYS A 130 -7.02 20.67 25.56
N VAL A 131 -7.87 19.66 25.44
CA VAL A 131 -8.45 19.13 24.19
C VAL A 131 -9.02 20.27 23.35
N ASP A 132 -8.81 20.19 22.03
CA ASP A 132 -9.36 21.12 21.04
C ASP A 132 -10.57 20.45 20.38
N THR A 133 -11.78 20.76 20.89
CA THR A 133 -13.04 20.10 20.51
C THR A 133 -13.61 20.58 19.16
N THR A 134 -12.75 20.96 18.22
CA THR A 134 -13.15 21.41 16.87
C THR A 134 -13.18 20.23 15.89
N ASN A 135 -14.31 19.49 15.90
CA ASN A 135 -14.53 18.21 15.22
C ASN A 135 -14.51 18.20 13.67
N ASP A 136 -14.20 19.32 13.00
CA ASP A 136 -14.32 19.46 11.53
C ASP A 136 -13.24 18.72 10.70
N LEU A 137 -12.31 17.99 11.32
CA LEU A 137 -11.22 17.27 10.65
C LEU A 137 -10.88 15.95 11.37
N LEU A 138 -11.66 14.89 11.18
CA LEU A 138 -11.44 13.57 11.82
C LEU A 138 -10.64 12.58 10.97
N THR A 139 -10.60 12.74 9.64
CA THR A 139 -9.61 12.08 8.76
C THR A 139 -8.87 13.14 7.95
N ASN A 140 -7.63 12.85 7.49
CA ASN A 140 -7.14 13.56 6.31
C ASN A 140 -7.44 12.68 5.09
N THR A 141 -8.46 13.10 4.35
CA THR A 141 -9.01 12.39 3.20
C THR A 141 -7.98 12.09 2.10
N ILE A 142 -6.83 12.77 2.12
CA ILE A 142 -5.65 12.51 1.27
C ILE A 142 -5.10 11.09 1.36
N VAL A 143 -5.08 10.47 2.55
CA VAL A 143 -4.53 9.11 2.74
C VAL A 143 -5.59 8.03 2.94
N ASN A 144 -6.87 8.41 2.97
CA ASN A 144 -7.97 7.46 3.14
C ASN A 144 -7.97 6.47 1.98
N GLN A 145 -7.78 5.20 2.32
CA GLN A 145 -7.87 4.05 1.43
C GLN A 145 -9.34 3.83 1.01
N ASN A 146 -9.57 3.26 -0.16
CA ASN A 146 -10.89 2.99 -0.71
C ASN A 146 -11.35 1.55 -0.41
N PHE A 147 -10.40 0.60 -0.34
CA PHE A 147 -10.72 -0.82 -0.06
C PHE A 147 -9.85 -1.48 1.03
N HIS A 148 -8.67 -0.94 1.36
CA HIS A 148 -7.98 -1.31 2.59
C HIS A 148 -8.73 -0.75 3.81
N TYR A 149 -8.66 -1.42 4.96
CA TYR A 149 -9.29 -0.89 6.18
C TYR A 149 -8.56 0.35 6.70
N ASN A 150 -9.26 1.48 6.72
CA ASN A 150 -8.86 2.67 7.47
C ASN A 150 -9.29 2.53 8.91
N VAL A 151 -8.34 2.57 9.86
CA VAL A 151 -8.70 2.68 11.28
C VAL A 151 -9.38 4.03 11.56
N PRO A 152 -10.32 4.13 12.54
CA PRO A 152 -11.27 5.25 12.58
C PRO A 152 -10.63 6.62 12.82
N GLN A 153 -9.55 6.69 13.61
CA GLN A 153 -8.72 7.87 13.85
C GLN A 153 -7.37 7.47 14.46
N GLY A 154 -6.32 8.24 14.19
CA GLY A 154 -5.05 8.15 14.91
C GLY A 154 -4.04 7.16 14.31
N TYR A 155 -3.18 6.57 15.14
CA TYR A 155 -2.16 5.61 14.71
C TYR A 155 -2.60 4.18 15.02
N SER A 156 -2.37 3.26 14.09
CA SER A 156 -2.51 1.81 14.29
C SER A 156 -1.29 1.04 13.79
N ASN A 157 -1.06 -0.10 14.44
CA ASN A 157 -0.04 -1.08 14.07
C ASN A 157 -0.57 -2.52 14.23
N ASP A 158 0.07 -3.30 15.10
CA ASP A 158 0.01 -4.76 15.19
C ASP A 158 -1.40 -5.34 15.30
N ILE A 159 -1.65 -6.41 14.54
CA ILE A 159 -2.90 -7.18 14.57
C ILE A 159 -2.81 -8.24 15.69
N GLN A 160 -3.62 -8.09 16.73
CA GLN A 160 -3.51 -8.81 18.00
C GLN A 160 -4.09 -10.22 17.93
N THR A 161 -5.30 -10.36 17.38
CA THR A 161 -5.96 -11.64 17.16
C THR A 161 -7.07 -11.51 16.13
N ILE A 162 -7.20 -12.53 15.28
CA ILE A 162 -8.39 -12.81 14.47
C ILE A 162 -9.12 -13.99 15.12
N LEU A 163 -10.28 -13.76 15.75
CA LEU A 163 -11.02 -14.77 16.52
C LEU A 163 -12.35 -15.11 15.83
N PRO A 164 -12.63 -16.37 15.46
CA PRO A 164 -13.89 -16.75 14.81
C PRO A 164 -15.01 -16.94 15.85
N HIS A 165 -16.07 -16.14 15.76
CA HIS A 165 -17.30 -16.40 16.52
C HIS A 165 -18.04 -17.57 15.88
N THR A 166 -18.15 -18.68 16.60
CA THR A 166 -18.83 -19.90 16.14
C THR A 166 -20.00 -20.22 17.06
N ASN A 167 -21.22 -20.24 16.52
CA ASN A 167 -22.43 -20.55 17.27
C ASN A 167 -22.55 -22.04 17.62
N ASN A 168 -23.57 -22.37 18.42
CA ASN A 168 -23.83 -23.72 18.94
C ASN A 168 -24.03 -24.82 17.86
N ASN A 169 -24.25 -24.45 16.59
CA ASN A 169 -24.39 -25.39 15.47
C ASN A 169 -23.06 -25.66 14.73
N GLY A 170 -21.95 -25.04 15.13
CA GLY A 170 -20.66 -25.16 14.45
C GLY A 170 -20.50 -24.23 13.22
N VAL A 171 -21.43 -23.29 13.05
CA VAL A 171 -21.41 -22.24 12.02
C VAL A 171 -20.64 -21.03 12.54
N THR A 172 -19.72 -20.50 11.74
CA THR A 172 -18.99 -19.26 12.03
C THR A 172 -19.80 -18.06 11.55
N ASP A 173 -20.29 -17.23 12.46
CA ASP A 173 -21.17 -16.09 12.15
C ASP A 173 -20.39 -14.85 11.70
N TYR A 174 -19.29 -14.56 12.41
CA TYR A 174 -18.39 -13.43 12.16
C TYR A 174 -17.01 -13.70 12.76
N TYR A 175 -16.08 -12.77 12.53
CA TYR A 175 -14.74 -12.76 13.12
C TYR A 175 -14.54 -11.45 13.87
N ASP A 176 -14.05 -11.54 15.10
CA ASP A 176 -13.48 -10.41 15.83
C ASP A 176 -12.04 -10.17 15.36
N ILE A 177 -11.67 -8.91 15.20
CA ILE A 177 -10.31 -8.49 14.93
C ILE A 177 -9.92 -7.43 15.94
N TYR A 178 -8.91 -7.75 16.75
CA TYR A 178 -8.31 -6.85 17.72
C TYR A 178 -6.99 -6.31 17.15
N TYR A 179 -6.73 -5.01 17.29
CA TYR A 179 -5.52 -4.35 16.76
C TYR A 179 -5.06 -3.20 17.67
N LEU A 180 -3.76 -2.90 17.70
CA LEU A 180 -3.21 -1.77 18.47
C LEU A 180 -3.56 -0.43 17.81
N ASN A 181 -4.04 0.55 18.61
CA ASN A 181 -4.42 1.88 18.12
C ASN A 181 -4.32 2.99 19.19
N ASN A 182 -3.68 4.13 18.89
CA ASN A 182 -3.81 5.40 19.64
C ASN A 182 -4.70 6.38 18.82
N PRO A 183 -5.85 6.86 19.34
CA PRO A 183 -6.77 7.74 18.62
C PRO A 183 -6.42 9.24 18.68
N HIS A 184 -5.32 9.64 19.32
CA HIS A 184 -4.95 11.02 19.57
C HIS A 184 -3.72 11.43 18.72
N PRO A 185 -3.88 11.84 17.45
CA PRO A 185 -2.77 12.05 16.51
C PRO A 185 -1.72 13.12 16.89
N ASN A 186 -1.95 13.86 17.98
CA ASN A 186 -1.00 14.82 18.57
C ASN A 186 -0.06 14.16 19.61
N GLN A 187 -0.36 12.96 20.09
CA GLN A 187 0.57 12.12 20.84
C GLN A 187 1.43 11.38 19.80
N VAL A 188 2.75 11.50 19.93
CA VAL A 188 3.72 11.11 18.88
C VAL A 188 4.36 9.75 19.20
N LEU A 189 3.91 9.08 20.25
CA LEU A 189 4.62 7.99 20.91
C LEU A 189 3.72 6.76 21.07
N PHE A 190 3.74 5.91 20.04
CA PHE A 190 3.18 4.54 20.02
C PHE A 190 1.65 4.44 20.03
N SER A 191 1.17 3.19 19.97
CA SER A 191 -0.23 2.81 20.20
C SER A 191 -0.32 2.17 21.58
N ASP A 192 -1.26 2.62 22.39
CA ASP A 192 -1.30 2.41 23.85
C ASP A 192 -2.50 1.58 24.33
N GLN A 193 -3.41 1.24 23.42
CA GLN A 193 -4.66 0.52 23.69
C GLN A 193 -5.11 -0.32 22.49
N TRP A 194 -5.98 -1.30 22.72
CA TRP A 194 -6.52 -2.16 21.66
C TRP A 194 -7.89 -1.67 21.19
N TYR A 195 -8.10 -1.65 19.88
CA TYR A 195 -9.39 -1.43 19.24
C TYR A 195 -9.99 -2.75 18.73
N HIS A 196 -11.30 -2.77 18.50
CA HIS A 196 -12.07 -3.93 18.00
C HIS A 196 -12.90 -3.58 16.78
N VAL A 197 -12.88 -4.47 15.79
CA VAL A 197 -13.83 -4.49 14.67
C VAL A 197 -14.31 -5.92 14.40
N THR A 198 -15.50 -6.04 13.81
CA THR A 198 -16.03 -7.32 13.32
C THR A 198 -16.02 -7.40 11.80
N THR A 199 -15.92 -8.61 11.24
CA THR A 199 -16.15 -8.87 9.80
C THR A 199 -16.81 -10.21 9.56
N THR A 200 -17.64 -10.30 8.52
CA THR A 200 -18.26 -11.55 8.03
C THR A 200 -17.66 -12.03 6.71
N ASN A 201 -16.76 -11.27 6.08
CA ASN A 201 -16.31 -11.50 4.71
C ASN A 201 -14.86 -11.09 4.42
N PHE A 202 -14.17 -10.42 5.35
CA PHE A 202 -12.83 -9.84 5.19
C PHE A 202 -12.69 -8.81 4.04
N LYS A 203 -13.81 -8.34 3.47
CA LYS A 203 -13.89 -7.25 2.48
C LYS A 203 -14.36 -5.93 3.12
N THR A 204 -15.13 -6.05 4.20
CA THR A 204 -15.70 -4.94 4.96
C THR A 204 -15.56 -5.19 6.46
N PHE A 205 -15.22 -4.16 7.23
CA PHE A 205 -14.98 -4.23 8.67
C PHE A 205 -15.86 -3.22 9.40
N THR A 206 -16.45 -3.62 10.52
CA THR A 206 -17.44 -2.82 11.26
C THR A 206 -16.90 -2.51 12.66
N PRO A 207 -16.56 -1.25 12.97
CA PRO A 207 -16.34 -0.81 14.35
C PRO A 207 -17.67 -0.71 15.10
N PHE A 208 -17.65 -0.91 16.41
CA PHE A 208 -18.84 -0.95 17.26
C PHE A 208 -19.61 0.37 17.25
N ASP A 209 -18.91 1.50 17.35
CA ASP A 209 -19.45 2.85 17.17
C ASP A 209 -18.80 3.49 15.93
N SER A 210 -19.45 3.29 14.78
CA SER A 210 -19.05 3.88 13.50
C SER A 210 -19.39 5.38 13.38
N ALA A 211 -20.11 5.97 14.36
CA ALA A 211 -20.50 7.38 14.35
C ALA A 211 -19.49 8.26 15.13
N ASN A 212 -18.80 7.69 16.11
CA ASN A 212 -17.75 8.34 16.88
C ASN A 212 -16.43 7.52 16.78
N PRO A 213 -15.47 7.90 15.92
CA PRO A 213 -14.20 7.15 15.78
C PRO A 213 -13.39 7.11 17.09
N THR A 214 -13.63 8.07 17.98
CA THR A 214 -13.04 8.17 19.32
C THR A 214 -13.99 7.67 20.43
N SER A 215 -14.96 6.80 20.15
CA SER A 215 -15.81 6.24 21.22
C SER A 215 -15.04 5.22 22.05
N VAL A 216 -15.25 5.23 23.38
CA VAL A 216 -14.73 4.18 24.28
C VAL A 216 -15.27 2.81 23.89
N ASN A 217 -16.47 2.75 23.31
CA ASN A 217 -17.09 1.55 22.76
C ASN A 217 -16.29 0.87 21.62
N ASN A 218 -15.35 1.57 20.98
CA ASN A 218 -14.45 0.98 19.98
C ASN A 218 -13.16 0.41 20.61
N VAL A 219 -12.93 0.67 21.90
CA VAL A 219 -11.73 0.30 22.65
C VAL A 219 -12.00 -1.01 23.40
N ALA A 220 -11.25 -2.05 23.07
CA ALA A 220 -11.33 -3.36 23.69
C ALA A 220 -10.50 -3.46 24.99
N ILE A 221 -9.27 -2.95 24.97
CA ILE A 221 -8.41 -2.88 26.17
C ILE A 221 -7.88 -1.44 26.25
N PRO A 222 -8.37 -0.60 27.17
CA PRO A 222 -8.06 0.82 27.21
C PRO A 222 -6.74 1.16 27.91
N ASP A 223 -6.22 2.34 27.56
CA ASP A 223 -5.26 3.10 28.36
C ASP A 223 -5.94 3.57 29.67
N PRO A 224 -5.34 3.41 30.87
CA PRO A 224 -5.92 3.95 32.11
C PRO A 224 -6.19 5.46 32.09
N ASP A 225 -5.45 6.25 31.31
CA ASP A 225 -5.61 7.71 31.19
C ASP A 225 -6.56 8.12 30.03
N TYR A 226 -7.32 7.17 29.46
CA TYR A 226 -8.19 7.39 28.30
C TYR A 226 -9.28 8.44 28.51
N VAL A 227 -9.43 9.35 27.53
CA VAL A 227 -10.53 10.34 27.46
C VAL A 227 -11.01 10.52 26.01
N ASP A 228 -12.32 10.42 25.78
CA ASP A 228 -12.93 10.58 24.46
C ASP A 228 -12.87 12.04 23.91
N SER A 229 -13.25 12.26 22.64
CA SER A 229 -13.24 13.61 22.04
C SER A 229 -14.23 14.61 22.64
N LYS A 230 -15.17 14.16 23.49
CA LYS A 230 -16.16 14.98 24.20
C LYS A 230 -15.72 15.28 25.64
N GLY A 231 -14.74 14.55 26.18
CA GLY A 231 -14.23 14.67 27.55
C GLY A 231 -14.70 13.58 28.50
N ASN A 232 -15.30 12.50 28.02
CA ASN A 232 -15.75 11.37 28.83
C ASN A 232 -14.58 10.41 29.10
N ASN A 233 -14.47 9.89 30.32
CA ASN A 233 -13.41 8.96 30.73
C ASN A 233 -14.01 7.64 31.27
N ASP A 234 -15.09 7.19 30.65
CA ASP A 234 -15.90 6.02 31.04
C ASP A 234 -15.19 4.69 30.68
N VAL A 235 -14.05 4.44 31.31
CA VAL A 235 -13.29 3.19 31.26
C VAL A 235 -13.99 2.14 32.13
N GLU A 236 -14.36 1.00 31.54
CA GLU A 236 -15.13 -0.04 32.25
C GLU A 236 -14.22 -0.85 33.20
N VAL A 237 -14.68 -1.06 34.44
CA VAL A 237 -14.09 -1.99 35.40
C VAL A 237 -15.19 -2.84 36.05
N ALA A 238 -14.91 -4.13 36.27
CA ALA A 238 -15.87 -5.06 36.84
C ALA A 238 -16.36 -4.62 38.23
N ALA A 239 -17.65 -4.83 38.54
CA ALA A 239 -18.37 -4.10 39.59
C ALA A 239 -17.79 -4.16 41.02
N ASN A 240 -16.97 -5.16 41.38
CA ASN A 240 -16.29 -5.25 42.68
C ASN A 240 -14.81 -4.82 42.65
N ASN A 241 -14.23 -4.53 41.48
CA ASN A 241 -12.88 -3.97 41.36
C ASN A 241 -12.86 -2.55 41.93
N LYS A 242 -11.98 -2.31 42.91
CA LYS A 242 -11.76 -1.01 43.56
C LYS A 242 -10.36 -0.44 43.32
N ASP A 243 -9.50 -1.22 42.68
CA ASP A 243 -8.10 -0.93 42.44
C ASP A 243 -7.90 -0.29 41.04
N GLY A 244 -8.90 -0.43 40.16
CA GLY A 244 -8.96 0.20 38.85
C GLY A 244 -8.29 -0.64 37.76
N ILE A 245 -7.66 0.03 36.79
CA ILE A 245 -6.80 -0.62 35.80
C ILE A 245 -5.36 -0.72 36.35
N PRO A 246 -4.75 -1.93 36.37
CA PRO A 246 -3.42 -2.15 36.95
C PRO A 246 -2.27 -2.04 35.94
N TRP A 247 -2.54 -1.71 34.66
CA TRP A 247 -1.53 -1.55 33.61
C TRP A 247 -1.38 -0.09 33.18
N ASN A 248 -0.16 0.31 32.80
CA ASN A 248 0.17 1.70 32.42
C ASN A 248 0.35 1.92 30.90
N TYR A 249 0.29 0.86 30.10
CA TYR A 249 0.47 0.86 28.63
C TYR A 249 0.09 -0.52 28.10
N VAL A 250 -0.77 -0.60 27.08
CA VAL A 250 -1.13 -1.87 26.42
C VAL A 250 -0.24 -2.08 25.19
N ALA A 251 0.49 -3.19 25.15
CA ALA A 251 1.32 -3.61 24.02
C ALA A 251 0.71 -4.85 23.32
N THR A 252 1.49 -5.55 22.49
CA THR A 252 1.01 -6.70 21.73
C THR A 252 0.79 -7.95 22.61
N GLY A 253 -0.19 -8.76 22.21
CA GLY A 253 -0.72 -9.91 22.92
C GLY A 253 -1.67 -10.76 22.07
N SER A 254 -2.57 -11.52 22.71
CA SER A 254 -3.52 -12.42 22.05
C SER A 254 -4.80 -12.67 22.87
N VAL A 255 -5.87 -13.06 22.16
CA VAL A 255 -7.19 -13.41 22.73
C VAL A 255 -7.50 -14.89 22.50
N ILE A 256 -8.01 -15.57 23.53
CA ILE A 256 -8.56 -16.92 23.44
C ILE A 256 -9.95 -16.98 24.08
N TYR A 257 -10.77 -17.96 23.71
CA TYR A 257 -11.97 -18.27 24.49
C TYR A 257 -11.63 -18.91 25.84
N ASN A 258 -12.39 -18.54 26.87
CA ASN A 258 -12.27 -19.03 28.24
C ASN A 258 -12.58 -20.55 28.33
N ASN A 259 -13.65 -20.99 27.68
CA ASN A 259 -14.16 -22.37 27.73
C ASN A 259 -14.25 -22.92 29.18
N GLY A 260 -14.68 -22.07 30.11
CA GLY A 260 -14.81 -22.39 31.54
C GLY A 260 -13.50 -22.62 32.30
N LEU A 261 -12.34 -22.18 31.78
CA LEU A 261 -11.04 -22.27 32.46
C LEU A 261 -11.02 -21.42 33.74
N LEU A 262 -11.51 -20.19 33.64
CA LEU A 262 -11.67 -19.23 34.73
C LEU A 262 -13.16 -18.98 34.96
N THR A 263 -13.55 -18.84 36.23
CA THR A 263 -14.98 -18.67 36.61
C THR A 263 -15.25 -17.41 37.42
N ARG A 264 -14.21 -16.81 38.02
CA ARG A 264 -14.24 -15.52 38.70
C ARG A 264 -12.91 -14.79 38.57
N ASP A 265 -12.93 -13.47 38.66
CA ASP A 265 -11.74 -12.63 38.81
C ASP A 265 -11.28 -12.51 40.29
N GLU A 266 -10.18 -11.80 40.55
CA GLU A 266 -9.61 -11.62 41.91
C GLU A 266 -10.59 -10.97 42.90
N TRP A 267 -11.49 -10.11 42.42
CA TRP A 267 -12.52 -9.45 43.23
C TRP A 267 -13.84 -10.25 43.32
N GLY A 268 -13.89 -11.43 42.70
CA GLY A 268 -15.01 -12.37 42.76
C GLY A 268 -16.15 -12.12 41.77
N ASN A 269 -16.02 -11.21 40.81
CA ASN A 269 -17.00 -11.04 39.74
C ASN A 269 -17.02 -12.29 38.83
N PRO A 270 -18.16 -12.67 38.21
CA PRO A 270 -18.25 -13.87 37.39
C PRO A 270 -17.58 -13.71 36.02
N ILE A 271 -16.91 -14.75 35.56
CA ILE A 271 -16.38 -14.88 34.19
C ILE A 271 -17.20 -15.94 33.46
N ASP A 272 -17.81 -15.59 32.33
CA ASP A 272 -18.71 -16.47 31.59
C ASP A 272 -17.95 -17.62 30.90
N THR A 273 -18.61 -18.76 30.69
CA THR A 273 -17.95 -19.95 30.09
C THR A 273 -17.46 -19.67 28.66
N ASN A 274 -18.20 -18.85 27.91
CA ASN A 274 -17.90 -18.36 26.57
C ASN A 274 -17.14 -17.01 26.55
N ALA A 275 -16.71 -16.48 27.70
CA ALA A 275 -15.96 -15.23 27.78
C ALA A 275 -14.67 -15.29 26.95
N LYS A 276 -14.19 -14.11 26.52
CA LYS A 276 -12.89 -13.93 25.88
C LYS A 276 -11.85 -13.61 26.95
N LEU A 277 -10.67 -14.22 26.88
CA LEU A 277 -9.51 -13.94 27.73
C LEU A 277 -8.41 -13.31 26.88
N ALA A 278 -7.97 -12.11 27.23
CA ALA A 278 -6.85 -11.43 26.59
C ALA A 278 -5.60 -11.49 27.47
N TYR A 279 -4.52 -12.03 26.93
CA TYR A 279 -3.19 -11.97 27.52
C TYR A 279 -2.36 -10.99 26.72
N PHE A 280 -1.78 -9.97 27.37
CA PHE A 280 -1.07 -8.91 26.65
C PHE A 280 0.12 -8.37 27.42
N SER A 281 1.10 -7.89 26.67
CA SER A 281 2.31 -7.31 27.24
C SER A 281 2.06 -5.85 27.64
N THR A 282 2.82 -5.38 28.62
CA THR A 282 2.80 -4.00 29.12
C THR A 282 4.24 -3.54 29.31
N TYR A 283 4.49 -2.22 29.27
CA TYR A 283 5.84 -1.67 29.32
C TYR A 283 5.94 -0.44 30.22
N THR A 284 6.95 -0.40 31.09
CA THR A 284 7.22 0.75 31.98
C THR A 284 8.69 1.20 31.91
N GLY A 285 9.29 1.21 30.72
CA GLY A 285 10.63 1.76 30.46
C GLY A 285 11.81 0.84 30.83
N VAL A 286 11.60 -0.12 31.74
CA VAL A 286 12.61 -1.14 32.15
C VAL A 286 11.99 -2.52 32.38
N ASP A 287 10.76 -2.56 32.89
CA ASP A 287 10.00 -3.79 33.09
C ASP A 287 9.02 -4.03 31.93
N GLN A 288 8.87 -5.31 31.59
CA GLN A 288 7.82 -5.82 30.72
C GLN A 288 7.13 -6.98 31.41
N LYS A 289 5.81 -6.95 31.39
CA LYS A 289 4.94 -7.82 32.19
C LYS A 289 3.71 -8.23 31.38
N ILE A 290 3.23 -9.44 31.60
CA ILE A 290 2.00 -9.93 30.96
C ILE A 290 0.83 -9.79 31.92
N TYR A 291 -0.19 -9.05 31.51
CA TYR A 291 -1.46 -8.96 32.21
C TYR A 291 -2.52 -9.85 31.56
N LEU A 292 -3.56 -10.15 32.33
CA LEU A 292 -4.73 -10.90 31.90
C LEU A 292 -5.98 -10.02 32.12
N ALA A 293 -6.82 -9.96 31.10
CA ALA A 293 -8.13 -9.32 31.13
C ALA A 293 -9.19 -10.26 30.53
N TYR A 294 -10.46 -10.04 30.85
CA TYR A 294 -11.59 -10.83 30.34
C TYR A 294 -12.73 -9.95 29.83
N SER A 295 -13.41 -10.40 28.78
CA SER A 295 -14.64 -9.80 28.26
C SER A 295 -15.77 -10.84 28.29
N ASN A 296 -16.85 -10.51 29.00
CA ASN A 296 -18.10 -11.25 28.98
C ASN A 296 -19.00 -10.63 27.91
N ASN A 297 -19.57 -11.44 27.01
CA ASN A 297 -20.58 -11.00 26.03
C ASN A 297 -20.16 -9.77 25.19
N ASP A 298 -18.91 -9.78 24.72
CA ASP A 298 -18.31 -8.79 23.80
C ASP A 298 -18.29 -7.33 24.31
N GLN A 299 -18.26 -7.18 25.64
CA GLN A 299 -17.97 -5.92 26.36
C GLN A 299 -16.49 -5.52 26.28
N GLN A 300 -16.14 -4.35 26.82
CA GLN A 300 -14.73 -3.99 27.08
C GLN A 300 -14.07 -5.03 28.00
N PHE A 301 -12.76 -5.24 27.86
CA PHE A 301 -12.04 -6.23 28.66
C PHE A 301 -11.69 -5.66 30.05
N HIS A 302 -12.27 -6.26 31.09
CA HIS A 302 -11.96 -5.95 32.48
C HIS A 302 -10.66 -6.66 32.93
N PRO A 303 -9.84 -6.04 33.80
CA PRO A 303 -8.73 -6.73 34.45
C PRO A 303 -9.18 -8.03 35.14
N TYR A 304 -8.33 -9.06 35.15
CA TYR A 304 -8.56 -10.26 35.96
C TYR A 304 -8.05 -10.11 37.41
N SER A 305 -6.97 -9.35 37.60
CA SER A 305 -6.27 -9.19 38.88
C SER A 305 -5.52 -7.87 38.95
N SER A 306 -5.28 -7.36 40.15
CA SER A 306 -4.45 -6.17 40.43
C SER A 306 -2.96 -6.36 40.11
N ASN A 307 -2.53 -7.58 39.76
CA ASN A 307 -1.15 -7.94 39.47
C ASN A 307 -1.03 -8.63 38.09
N GLN A 308 0.18 -8.56 37.52
CA GLN A 308 0.54 -9.31 36.31
C GLN A 308 0.52 -10.83 36.53
N VAL A 309 0.19 -11.61 35.50
CA VAL A 309 0.19 -13.10 35.52
C VAL A 309 1.53 -13.72 35.12
N ILE A 310 2.40 -12.96 34.42
CA ILE A 310 3.78 -13.39 34.11
C ILE A 310 4.72 -12.18 34.21
N GLN A 311 5.82 -12.32 34.94
CA GLN A 311 7.00 -11.45 34.83
C GLN A 311 8.28 -12.29 34.68
N LYS A 312 9.24 -11.82 33.87
CA LYS A 312 10.47 -12.56 33.52
C LYS A 312 11.35 -12.95 34.72
N SER A 313 11.32 -12.13 35.78
CA SER A 313 12.09 -12.34 37.01
C SER A 313 11.73 -13.63 37.78
N ASP A 314 10.46 -14.05 37.76
CA ASP A 314 9.99 -15.21 38.53
C ASP A 314 10.55 -16.54 37.97
N TYR A 315 10.97 -16.50 36.70
CA TYR A 315 11.51 -17.62 35.95
C TYR A 315 13.03 -17.55 35.78
N GLY A 316 13.68 -16.53 36.39
CA GLY A 316 15.11 -16.26 36.24
C GLY A 316 15.53 -15.76 34.85
N ILE A 317 14.58 -15.31 34.02
CA ILE A 317 14.86 -14.82 32.67
C ILE A 317 15.43 -13.40 32.76
N THR A 318 16.72 -13.26 32.45
CA THR A 318 17.47 -11.99 32.53
C THR A 318 17.40 -11.14 31.26
N ALA A 319 16.56 -11.51 30.30
CA ALA A 319 16.46 -10.85 29.00
C ALA A 319 16.06 -9.37 29.15
N ALA A 320 16.72 -8.50 28.39
CA ALA A 320 16.35 -7.09 28.34
C ALA A 320 14.92 -6.91 27.78
N ASP A 321 14.55 -7.72 26.78
CA ASP A 321 13.25 -7.72 26.11
C ASP A 321 12.44 -9.01 26.40
N PHE A 322 11.11 -8.86 26.55
CA PHE A 322 10.15 -9.91 26.92
C PHE A 322 8.70 -9.43 26.62
N ARG A 323 8.21 -9.57 25.38
CA ARG A 323 6.91 -9.02 24.93
C ARG A 323 6.14 -9.91 23.94
N ASP A 324 5.07 -9.36 23.36
CA ASP A 324 4.25 -9.92 22.29
C ASP A 324 3.71 -11.35 22.53
N ILE A 325 3.07 -11.57 23.69
CA ILE A 325 2.59 -12.91 24.07
C ILE A 325 1.51 -13.47 23.12
N ASN A 326 1.79 -14.66 22.55
CA ASN A 326 0.78 -15.50 21.92
C ASN A 326 0.44 -16.70 22.78
N VAL A 327 -0.82 -16.78 23.24
CA VAL A 327 -1.36 -17.89 24.01
C VAL A 327 -2.19 -18.80 23.13
N LEU A 328 -1.90 -20.09 23.18
CA LEU A 328 -2.62 -21.14 22.46
C LEU A 328 -3.09 -22.22 23.44
N ARG A 329 -4.25 -22.82 23.15
CA ARG A 329 -4.81 -23.94 23.90
C ARG A 329 -4.53 -25.26 23.18
N TYR A 330 -3.95 -26.22 23.88
CA TYR A 330 -3.74 -27.59 23.42
C TYR A 330 -4.31 -28.56 24.45
N ASN A 331 -5.41 -29.24 24.11
CA ASN A 331 -6.24 -29.97 25.07
C ASN A 331 -6.62 -29.07 26.26
N ASN A 332 -6.40 -29.53 27.50
CA ASN A 332 -6.71 -28.79 28.74
C ASN A 332 -5.54 -27.90 29.21
N LYS A 333 -4.55 -27.61 28.35
CA LYS A 333 -3.32 -26.89 28.68
C LYS A 333 -3.16 -25.64 27.82
N LEU A 334 -2.69 -24.55 28.42
CA LEU A 334 -2.27 -23.34 27.71
C LEU A 334 -0.75 -23.33 27.51
N ILE A 335 -0.33 -22.78 26.37
CA ILE A 335 1.06 -22.60 25.97
C ILE A 335 1.22 -21.14 25.54
N ALA A 336 2.18 -20.45 26.13
CA ALA A 336 2.51 -19.06 25.85
C ALA A 336 3.87 -18.99 25.14
N TYR A 337 3.89 -18.31 24.00
CA TYR A 337 5.09 -17.94 23.26
C TYR A 337 5.31 -16.44 23.44
N ILE A 338 6.48 -16.04 23.96
CA ILE A 338 6.78 -14.65 24.32
C ILE A 338 8.10 -14.23 23.65
N SER A 339 8.11 -13.13 22.91
CA SER A 339 9.31 -12.59 22.25
C SER A 339 10.35 -12.15 23.28
N GLY A 340 11.46 -12.87 23.33
CA GLY A 340 12.74 -12.39 23.83
C GLY A 340 13.50 -11.71 22.70
N GLY A 341 12.96 -10.61 22.17
CA GLY A 341 13.27 -10.11 20.84
C GLY A 341 14.75 -9.88 20.62
N TRP A 342 15.41 -9.11 21.49
CA TRP A 342 16.86 -8.81 21.39
C TRP A 342 17.77 -10.03 21.60
N GLU A 343 17.25 -11.11 22.20
CA GLU A 343 17.96 -12.40 22.27
C GLU A 343 17.70 -13.31 21.05
N ARG A 344 16.83 -12.88 20.11
CA ARG A 344 16.38 -13.62 18.93
C ARG A 344 15.68 -14.94 19.29
N LYS A 345 14.90 -14.95 20.37
CA LYS A 345 14.24 -16.14 20.92
C LYS A 345 12.74 -15.92 21.15
N MET A 346 11.99 -17.02 21.14
CA MET A 346 10.66 -17.10 21.74
C MET A 346 10.75 -17.96 23.01
N TYR A 347 10.43 -17.37 24.17
CA TYR A 347 10.31 -18.09 25.43
C TYR A 347 9.02 -18.90 25.46
N VAL A 348 9.09 -20.15 25.92
CA VAL A 348 7.93 -21.05 25.95
C VAL A 348 7.55 -21.40 27.39
N LEU A 349 6.45 -20.81 27.85
CA LEU A 349 5.84 -21.06 29.15
C LEU A 349 4.54 -21.86 28.97
N THR A 350 4.13 -22.63 29.98
CA THR A 350 2.86 -23.37 29.92
C THR A 350 2.09 -23.37 31.24
N SER A 351 0.77 -23.47 31.18
CA SER A 351 -0.13 -23.46 32.33
C SER A 351 -1.29 -24.43 32.16
N ASN A 352 -1.89 -24.89 33.26
CA ASN A 352 -3.12 -25.69 33.26
C ASN A 352 -4.37 -24.89 33.72
N ASP A 353 -4.18 -23.68 34.26
CA ASP A 353 -5.23 -22.81 34.79
C ASP A 353 -5.24 -21.40 34.15
N GLY A 354 -4.19 -21.04 33.40
CA GLY A 354 -4.00 -19.73 32.79
C GLY A 354 -3.37 -18.67 33.71
N LEU A 355 -3.16 -18.99 34.99
CA LEU A 355 -2.69 -18.07 36.02
C LEU A 355 -1.30 -18.45 36.51
N ASN A 356 -1.09 -19.72 36.81
CA ASN A 356 0.17 -20.28 37.28
C ASN A 356 0.93 -20.84 36.08
N TRP A 357 2.00 -20.16 35.67
CA TRP A 357 2.80 -20.54 34.51
C TRP A 357 4.08 -21.29 34.94
N SER A 358 4.54 -22.20 34.08
CA SER A 358 5.72 -23.03 34.26
C SER A 358 6.65 -22.89 33.06
N TYR A 359 7.91 -22.55 33.34
CA TYR A 359 8.97 -22.34 32.35
C TYR A 359 9.93 -23.53 32.30
N ASN A 360 10.45 -23.84 31.10
CA ASN A 360 11.54 -24.77 30.91
C ASN A 360 12.39 -24.31 29.71
N PRO A 361 13.65 -23.86 29.91
CA PRO A 361 14.52 -23.38 28.82
C PRO A 361 14.72 -24.38 27.67
N ALA A 362 14.52 -25.68 27.89
CA ALA A 362 14.63 -26.70 26.84
C ALA A 362 13.47 -26.67 25.82
N ASN A 363 12.45 -25.83 26.03
CA ASN A 363 11.36 -25.59 25.08
C ASN A 363 11.52 -24.30 24.28
N ASP A 364 12.48 -23.42 24.63
CA ASP A 364 12.64 -22.12 23.99
C ASP A 364 13.09 -22.25 22.52
N ILE A 365 12.55 -21.39 21.66
CA ILE A 365 12.80 -21.43 20.21
C ILE A 365 13.83 -20.35 19.87
N ASN A 366 15.02 -20.75 19.43
CA ASN A 366 16.03 -19.84 18.90
C ASN A 366 15.77 -19.57 17.40
N LEU A 367 15.79 -18.30 17.00
CA LEU A 367 15.53 -17.81 15.64
C LEU A 367 16.72 -17.02 15.06
N ASP A 368 17.90 -17.05 15.70
CA ASP A 368 19.09 -16.39 15.18
C ASP A 368 19.61 -17.07 13.91
N ASP A 369 19.29 -16.47 12.76
CA ASP A 369 19.82 -16.82 11.44
C ASP A 369 20.97 -15.90 10.98
N GLY A 370 21.40 -14.97 11.82
CA GLY A 370 22.39 -13.94 11.51
C GLY A 370 21.87 -12.66 10.87
N HIS A 371 20.54 -12.51 10.63
CA HIS A 371 19.96 -11.35 9.95
C HIS A 371 19.10 -10.42 10.82
N ALA A 372 18.65 -10.84 12.01
CA ALA A 372 17.89 -9.99 12.95
C ALA A 372 18.78 -9.10 13.85
N THR A 373 18.21 -8.02 14.42
CA THR A 373 18.58 -7.60 15.79
C THR A 373 17.49 -7.89 16.81
N GLU A 374 16.25 -8.10 16.37
CA GLU A 374 15.07 -8.29 17.21
C GLU A 374 13.99 -9.11 16.47
N VAL A 375 13.21 -9.91 17.21
CA VAL A 375 12.08 -10.72 16.69
C VAL A 375 10.81 -10.49 17.52
N GLU A 376 9.67 -10.32 16.84
CA GLU A 376 8.41 -9.85 17.43
C GLU A 376 7.22 -10.75 17.03
N THR A 377 6.11 -10.66 17.76
CA THR A 377 4.78 -11.23 17.38
C THR A 377 4.75 -12.72 16.93
N PRO A 378 5.19 -13.70 17.75
CA PRO A 378 5.07 -15.12 17.42
C PRO A 378 3.61 -15.56 17.24
N ILE A 379 3.27 -16.24 16.14
CA ILE A 379 1.94 -16.85 15.90
C ILE A 379 2.13 -18.28 15.37
N ILE A 380 1.75 -19.29 16.16
CA ILE A 380 1.87 -20.70 15.76
C ILE A 380 0.53 -21.19 15.17
N LYS A 381 0.58 -21.83 14.00
CA LYS A 381 -0.59 -22.45 13.32
C LYS A 381 -0.19 -23.76 12.64
N VAL A 382 -1.20 -24.56 12.29
CA VAL A 382 -1.05 -25.79 11.49
C VAL A 382 -1.91 -25.65 10.23
N ILE A 383 -1.35 -26.05 9.09
CA ILE A 383 -1.98 -25.97 7.76
C ILE A 383 -1.67 -27.28 7.03
N ASN A 384 -2.68 -28.04 6.60
CA ASN A 384 -2.51 -29.31 5.88
C ASN A 384 -1.52 -30.25 6.61
N GLY A 385 -1.73 -30.39 7.93
CA GLY A 385 -0.86 -31.15 8.85
C GLY A 385 0.51 -30.52 9.18
N GLN A 386 1.00 -29.54 8.40
CA GLN A 386 2.30 -28.91 8.60
C GLN A 386 2.21 -27.73 9.58
N ALA A 387 3.00 -27.77 10.65
CA ALA A 387 3.12 -26.69 11.62
C ALA A 387 4.07 -25.57 11.15
N PHE A 388 3.68 -24.33 11.41
CA PHE A 388 4.46 -23.12 11.16
C PHE A 388 4.40 -22.19 12.38
N MET A 389 5.50 -21.49 12.62
CA MET A 389 5.49 -20.25 13.41
C MET A 389 5.70 -19.07 12.46
N PHE A 390 4.73 -18.17 12.42
CA PHE A 390 4.83 -16.84 11.82
C PHE A 390 5.34 -15.86 12.87
N TYR A 391 6.08 -14.83 12.46
CA TYR A 391 6.68 -13.83 13.35
C TYR A 391 7.16 -12.60 12.55
N SER A 392 7.53 -11.54 13.24
CA SER A 392 8.05 -10.30 12.64
C SER A 392 9.51 -10.05 13.01
N TRP A 393 10.19 -9.25 12.19
CA TRP A 393 11.65 -9.05 12.18
C TRP A 393 12.04 -7.58 12.26
N HIS A 394 12.89 -7.22 13.20
CA HIS A 394 13.29 -5.82 13.44
C HIS A 394 14.82 -5.70 13.47
N GLY A 395 15.38 -4.71 12.77
CA GLY A 395 16.78 -4.30 12.97
C GLY A 395 17.36 -3.34 11.95
N GLY A 396 18.10 -2.35 12.46
CA GLY A 396 18.79 -1.32 11.67
C GLY A 396 19.24 -0.15 12.55
N ASN A 397 20.17 0.68 12.05
CA ASN A 397 20.60 1.89 12.76
C ASN A 397 19.59 3.03 12.54
N SER A 398 19.11 3.65 13.63
CA SER A 398 18.08 4.71 13.67
C SER A 398 18.49 6.06 13.03
N SER A 399 19.45 6.08 12.10
CA SER A 399 20.12 7.27 11.60
C SER A 399 20.35 7.26 10.08
N GLY A 400 19.29 6.98 9.32
CA GLY A 400 19.24 7.24 7.87
C GLY A 400 20.13 6.36 6.98
N ASP A 401 20.53 5.17 7.45
CA ASP A 401 21.15 4.17 6.57
C ASP A 401 20.08 3.46 5.72
N THR A 402 20.51 2.97 4.56
CA THR A 402 19.71 2.23 3.58
C THR A 402 19.58 0.73 3.90
N ASN A 403 19.96 0.30 5.10
CA ASN A 403 20.04 -1.11 5.53
C ASN A 403 19.20 -1.40 6.77
N ASP A 404 17.99 -0.84 6.81
CA ASP A 404 17.00 -1.13 7.83
C ASP A 404 16.11 -2.32 7.39
N TYR A 405 15.85 -3.26 8.30
CA TYR A 405 15.14 -4.50 8.02
C TYR A 405 13.84 -4.60 8.84
N ARG A 406 12.68 -4.57 8.18
CA ARG A 406 11.36 -4.85 8.75
C ARG A 406 10.62 -5.82 7.84
N ALA A 407 10.11 -6.94 8.36
CA ALA A 407 9.20 -7.81 7.60
C ALA A 407 8.47 -8.82 8.50
N ASN A 408 7.47 -9.48 7.93
CA ASN A 408 6.91 -10.73 8.44
C ASN A 408 7.66 -11.93 7.83
N GLY A 409 7.97 -12.93 8.65
CA GLY A 409 8.56 -14.19 8.24
C GLY A 409 7.79 -15.39 8.82
N ALA A 410 8.17 -16.57 8.35
CA ALA A 410 7.69 -17.84 8.88
C ALA A 410 8.83 -18.86 8.96
N ILE A 411 8.71 -19.81 9.87
CA ILE A 411 9.59 -20.97 10.00
C ILE A 411 8.75 -22.24 10.15
N LYS A 412 9.12 -23.27 9.39
CA LYS A 412 8.49 -24.60 9.44
C LYS A 412 8.96 -25.35 10.69
N GLY A 413 8.11 -26.15 11.31
CA GLY A 413 8.48 -26.99 12.46
C GLY A 413 7.50 -28.15 12.69
N VAL A 414 7.40 -28.64 13.92
CA VAL A 414 6.45 -29.69 14.33
C VAL A 414 5.80 -29.36 15.68
N ILE A 415 4.56 -29.79 15.89
CA ILE A 415 3.92 -29.79 17.21
C ILE A 415 4.29 -31.10 17.92
N GLY A 416 4.88 -31.00 19.11
CA GLY A 416 5.16 -32.16 19.96
C GLY A 416 3.89 -32.75 20.57
N SER A 417 3.96 -33.97 21.11
CA SER A 417 2.83 -34.62 21.80
C SER A 417 2.33 -33.85 23.04
N ASP A 418 3.16 -32.95 23.57
CA ASP A 418 2.87 -32.01 24.66
C ASP A 418 2.28 -30.67 24.20
N GLY A 419 2.04 -30.50 22.89
CA GLY A 419 1.49 -29.31 22.25
C GLY A 419 2.52 -28.24 21.85
N ILE A 420 3.79 -28.41 22.23
CA ILE A 420 4.81 -27.37 22.03
C ILE A 420 5.40 -27.46 20.62
N PHE A 421 5.39 -26.33 19.90
CA PHE A 421 6.05 -26.16 18.61
C PHE A 421 7.58 -26.26 18.78
N ARG A 422 8.23 -27.04 17.91
CA ARG A 422 9.69 -27.21 17.90
C ARG A 422 10.23 -27.19 16.48
N LEU A 423 11.47 -26.73 16.35
CA LEU A 423 12.21 -26.75 15.09
C LEU A 423 12.75 -28.16 14.78
N THR A 424 12.87 -28.46 13.49
CA THR A 424 13.47 -29.68 12.93
C THR A 424 14.76 -29.34 12.19
N SER A 425 15.54 -30.35 11.78
CA SER A 425 16.81 -30.15 11.07
C SER A 425 16.69 -29.48 9.69
N ASP A 426 15.47 -29.41 9.14
CA ASP A 426 15.12 -28.74 7.89
C ASP A 426 14.40 -27.39 8.10
N SER A 427 14.16 -26.97 9.35
CA SER A 427 13.62 -25.65 9.68
C SER A 427 14.53 -24.53 9.19
N LYS A 428 13.99 -23.64 8.35
CA LYS A 428 14.67 -22.42 7.87
C LYS A 428 13.67 -21.26 7.84
N PRO A 429 14.05 -20.06 8.29
CA PRO A 429 13.25 -18.86 8.08
C PRO A 429 13.03 -18.56 6.60
N PHE A 430 11.89 -17.96 6.28
CA PHE A 430 11.62 -17.32 5.00
C PHE A 430 10.63 -16.16 5.16
N VAL A 431 10.71 -15.16 4.29
CA VAL A 431 9.83 -13.97 4.31
C VAL A 431 8.48 -14.31 3.68
N VAL A 432 7.37 -13.88 4.30
CA VAL A 432 6.00 -14.17 3.83
C VAL A 432 5.37 -13.08 2.98
N ASP A 433 5.87 -11.83 3.04
CA ASP A 433 5.61 -10.79 2.03
C ASP A 433 6.93 -10.44 1.37
N GLY A 434 6.98 -10.49 0.03
CA GLY A 434 8.14 -10.87 -0.77
C GLY A 434 9.37 -9.96 -0.72
N SER A 435 9.38 -8.91 0.08
CA SER A 435 10.54 -8.06 0.32
C SER A 435 11.81 -8.80 0.81
N THR A 436 13.01 -8.25 0.61
CA THR A 436 14.24 -8.80 1.25
C THR A 436 14.39 -8.33 2.70
N TYR A 437 13.45 -8.74 3.54
CA TYR A 437 13.29 -8.23 4.92
C TYR A 437 13.07 -6.71 4.95
N ARG A 438 12.44 -6.15 3.92
CA ARG A 438 12.20 -4.71 3.71
C ARG A 438 10.74 -4.48 3.32
N GLY A 439 9.82 -5.08 4.06
CA GLY A 439 8.39 -4.99 3.84
C GLY A 439 7.87 -3.58 4.08
N ASP A 440 6.71 -3.29 3.51
CA ASP A 440 5.79 -2.33 4.14
C ASP A 440 4.63 -3.09 4.82
N THR A 441 4.87 -4.34 5.24
CA THR A 441 3.98 -5.13 6.10
C THR A 441 4.72 -5.62 7.34
N TYR A 442 4.01 -5.62 8.46
CA TYR A 442 4.53 -6.01 9.77
C TYR A 442 3.43 -6.62 10.66
N ALA A 443 3.81 -7.19 11.80
CA ALA A 443 2.97 -7.66 12.92
C ALA A 443 1.57 -8.17 12.50
N GLY A 444 1.57 -9.22 11.67
CA GLY A 444 0.37 -9.81 11.11
C GLY A 444 -0.14 -11.03 11.87
N ASN A 445 -1.45 -11.21 11.88
CA ASN A 445 -2.14 -12.29 12.58
C ASN A 445 -2.73 -13.32 11.62
N TYR A 446 -3.04 -14.51 12.14
CA TYR A 446 -3.44 -15.68 11.37
C TYR A 446 -4.47 -16.52 12.13
N THR A 447 -5.50 -17.03 11.46
CA THR A 447 -6.45 -17.98 12.05
C THR A 447 -6.93 -19.01 11.04
N ASN A 448 -7.13 -20.26 11.48
CA ASN A 448 -7.67 -21.32 10.65
C ASN A 448 -9.15 -21.06 10.31
N ILE A 449 -9.53 -21.21 9.05
CA ILE A 449 -10.94 -21.31 8.63
C ILE A 449 -11.36 -22.77 8.45
N ASP A 450 -10.39 -23.63 8.12
CA ASP A 450 -10.41 -25.09 8.16
C ASP A 450 -8.97 -25.63 8.43
N PRO A 451 -8.72 -26.96 8.47
CA PRO A 451 -7.38 -27.51 8.70
C PRO A 451 -6.34 -27.18 7.61
N ASP A 452 -6.78 -26.77 6.42
CA ASP A 452 -5.93 -26.65 5.22
C ASP A 452 -5.72 -25.18 4.79
N THR A 453 -6.46 -24.26 5.41
CA THR A 453 -6.52 -22.84 5.03
C THR A 453 -6.53 -21.93 6.26
N LEU A 454 -5.63 -20.95 6.28
CA LEU A 454 -5.69 -19.80 7.20
C LEU A 454 -6.29 -18.57 6.50
N ILE A 455 -6.86 -17.65 7.27
CA ILE A 455 -7.01 -16.24 6.91
C ILE A 455 -5.94 -15.42 7.64
N ASN A 456 -5.34 -14.46 6.94
CA ASN A 456 -4.27 -13.58 7.43
C ASN A 456 -4.62 -12.11 7.20
N ILE A 457 -4.30 -11.25 8.18
CA ILE A 457 -4.27 -9.79 8.06
C ILE A 457 -2.90 -9.32 8.56
N ASN A 458 -2.26 -8.39 7.85
CA ASN A 458 -1.03 -7.74 8.27
C ASN A 458 -1.29 -6.25 8.50
N TRP A 459 -0.51 -5.61 9.37
CA TRP A 459 -0.43 -4.15 9.37
C TRP A 459 0.29 -3.68 8.10
N SER A 460 -0.32 -2.77 7.34
CA SER A 460 0.25 -2.09 6.17
C SER A 460 0.89 -0.78 6.64
N GLY A 461 2.22 -0.78 6.74
CA GLY A 461 3.02 0.26 7.39
C GLY A 461 4.47 -0.17 7.62
N SER A 462 5.27 0.71 8.21
CA SER A 462 6.63 0.38 8.65
C SER A 462 7.13 1.37 9.69
N TRP A 463 7.74 0.87 10.77
CA TRP A 463 8.32 1.68 11.86
C TRP A 463 9.39 2.70 11.41
N ILE A 464 9.86 2.63 10.16
CA ILE A 464 10.78 3.60 9.54
C ILE A 464 10.13 4.98 9.34
N TYR A 465 8.82 5.00 9.08
CA TYR A 465 8.07 6.23 8.75
C TYR A 465 6.69 6.32 9.42
N SER A 466 6.23 5.27 10.09
CA SER A 466 5.00 5.24 10.89
C SER A 466 5.32 5.26 12.39
N PRO A 467 4.65 6.09 13.22
CA PRO A 467 3.59 7.03 12.85
C PRO A 467 4.09 8.25 12.06
N LEU A 468 3.26 8.72 11.12
CA LEU A 468 3.61 9.75 10.14
C LEU A 468 3.84 11.15 10.74
N ASN A 469 3.47 11.39 11.99
CA ASN A 469 3.74 12.64 12.71
C ASN A 469 5.22 12.80 13.14
N THR A 470 6.03 11.75 13.04
CA THR A 470 7.51 11.85 13.07
C THR A 470 8.07 12.71 11.92
N ILE A 471 7.29 12.92 10.85
CA ILE A 471 7.66 13.69 9.66
C ILE A 471 7.51 15.20 9.93
N SER A 472 8.53 15.77 10.59
CA SER A 472 8.60 17.20 10.89
C SER A 472 8.29 18.10 9.67
N GLY A 473 7.46 19.12 9.90
CA GLY A 473 7.10 20.17 8.95
C GLY A 473 5.75 20.01 8.23
N TYR A 474 5.10 18.85 8.26
CA TYR A 474 3.87 18.59 7.50
C TYR A 474 2.77 17.93 8.34
N SER A 475 1.57 18.50 8.31
CA SER A 475 0.35 17.90 8.89
C SER A 475 -0.29 16.89 7.91
N PHE A 476 0.51 15.98 7.33
CA PHE A 476 0.06 15.12 6.23
C PHE A 476 -1.09 14.19 6.59
N THR A 477 -1.20 13.73 7.85
CA THR A 477 -2.33 12.89 8.26
C THR A 477 -2.73 13.16 9.71
N LYS A 478 -3.97 12.78 10.04
CA LYS A 478 -4.44 12.49 11.41
C LYS A 478 -4.70 10.99 11.62
N HIS A 479 -4.22 10.18 10.68
CA HIS A 479 -4.50 8.76 10.53
C HIS A 479 -3.26 8.06 9.95
N SER A 480 -2.79 6.97 10.54
CA SER A 480 -1.59 6.27 10.09
C SER A 480 -1.70 4.78 10.41
N GLY A 481 -1.26 3.94 9.47
CA GLY A 481 -1.52 2.50 9.52
C GLY A 481 -2.87 2.15 8.91
N SER A 482 -2.90 1.03 8.19
CA SER A 482 -4.10 0.42 7.64
C SER A 482 -3.92 -1.11 7.66
N PHE A 483 -4.98 -1.88 7.46
CA PHE A 483 -4.79 -3.31 7.21
C PHE A 483 -4.31 -3.52 5.77
N ALA A 484 -3.35 -4.41 5.56
CA ALA A 484 -3.10 -4.99 4.24
C ALA A 484 -4.35 -5.76 3.76
N MET A 485 -4.47 -6.00 2.45
CA MET A 485 -5.53 -6.86 1.93
C MET A 485 -5.49 -8.23 2.63
N PRO A 486 -6.62 -8.74 3.16
CA PRO A 486 -6.62 -10.06 3.79
C PRO A 486 -6.31 -11.17 2.78
N ARG A 487 -5.54 -12.15 3.23
CA ARG A 487 -5.02 -13.23 2.40
C ARG A 487 -5.41 -14.58 2.98
N LEU A 488 -5.97 -15.45 2.15
CA LEU A 488 -6.09 -16.86 2.45
C LEU A 488 -4.73 -17.54 2.21
N VAL A 489 -4.31 -18.40 3.13
CA VAL A 489 -2.98 -19.04 3.11
C VAL A 489 -3.13 -20.55 3.17
N GLN A 490 -2.63 -21.25 2.15
CA GLN A 490 -2.68 -22.72 2.04
C GLN A 490 -1.28 -23.31 1.93
N TYR A 491 -1.08 -24.56 2.37
CA TYR A 491 0.20 -25.27 2.20
C TYR A 491 0.08 -26.31 1.08
N ILE A 492 0.66 -25.99 -0.09
CA ILE A 492 0.51 -26.72 -1.34
C ILE A 492 1.91 -26.97 -1.93
N ASN A 493 2.18 -28.21 -2.36
CA ASN A 493 3.43 -28.61 -3.04
C ASN A 493 4.72 -28.15 -2.33
N GLY A 494 4.70 -28.12 -1.00
CA GLY A 494 5.84 -27.75 -0.16
C GLY A 494 5.98 -26.24 0.12
N GLN A 495 5.08 -25.39 -0.39
CA GLN A 495 5.12 -23.92 -0.21
C GLN A 495 3.84 -23.38 0.43
N LEU A 496 3.95 -22.23 1.12
CA LEU A 496 2.79 -21.41 1.47
C LEU A 496 2.35 -20.62 0.24
N VAL A 497 1.08 -20.75 -0.16
CA VAL A 497 0.44 -20.05 -1.28
C VAL A 497 -0.56 -19.04 -0.72
N TYR A 498 -0.61 -17.84 -1.30
CA TYR A 498 -1.42 -16.71 -0.82
C TYR A 498 -2.45 -16.29 -1.87
N THR A 499 -3.73 -16.33 -1.51
CA THR A 499 -4.88 -15.89 -2.32
C THR A 499 -5.50 -14.63 -1.71
N THR A 500 -5.72 -13.59 -2.50
CA THR A 500 -6.40 -12.35 -2.09
C THR A 500 -7.87 -12.58 -1.75
N VAL A 501 -8.37 -11.97 -0.67
CA VAL A 501 -9.81 -11.79 -0.46
C VAL A 501 -10.24 -10.51 -1.16
N GLU A 502 -10.62 -10.63 -2.43
CA GLU A 502 -10.92 -9.47 -3.28
C GLU A 502 -12.27 -8.80 -2.94
N PRO A 503 -12.34 -7.47 -2.85
CA PRO A 503 -13.59 -6.73 -2.91
C PRO A 503 -14.29 -6.91 -4.27
N ASN A 504 -15.62 -6.76 -4.29
CA ASN A 504 -16.39 -6.83 -5.53
C ASN A 504 -15.91 -5.76 -6.54
N ASN A 505 -15.70 -6.16 -7.78
CA ASN A 505 -15.18 -5.30 -8.84
C ASN A 505 -15.86 -5.56 -10.20
N SER A 506 -15.71 -4.59 -11.10
CA SER A 506 -16.20 -4.65 -12.47
C SER A 506 -15.11 -4.23 -13.44
N LEU A 507 -14.97 -4.94 -14.58
CA LEU A 507 -14.08 -4.52 -15.67
C LEU A 507 -14.58 -3.20 -16.26
N ILE A 508 -13.74 -2.16 -16.27
CA ILE A 508 -14.08 -0.81 -16.75
C ILE A 508 -13.36 -0.43 -18.05
N ALA A 509 -12.22 -1.06 -18.35
CA ALA A 509 -11.53 -0.97 -19.63
C ALA A 509 -10.45 -2.06 -19.76
N SER A 510 -10.18 -2.51 -20.99
CA SER A 510 -9.00 -3.31 -21.31
C SER A 510 -8.07 -2.54 -22.26
N TYR A 511 -6.76 -2.73 -22.12
CA TYR A 511 -5.74 -2.01 -22.88
C TYR A 511 -4.67 -2.97 -23.40
N ASN A 512 -4.50 -3.03 -24.71
CA ASN A 512 -3.41 -3.76 -25.35
C ASN A 512 -2.28 -2.79 -25.70
N LEU A 513 -1.15 -2.94 -25.01
CA LEU A 513 0.04 -2.10 -25.09
C LEU A 513 1.13 -2.81 -25.88
N SER A 514 1.84 -2.07 -26.72
CA SER A 514 3.10 -2.54 -27.31
C SER A 514 4.31 -1.86 -26.67
N ASN A 515 5.47 -2.53 -26.75
CA ASN A 515 6.77 -2.11 -26.23
C ASN A 515 7.25 -0.70 -26.67
N ASN A 516 6.66 -0.12 -27.72
CA ASN A 516 6.97 1.22 -28.24
C ASN A 516 6.03 2.32 -27.70
N VAL A 517 5.08 2.00 -26.81
CA VAL A 517 4.16 2.98 -26.21
C VAL A 517 4.89 3.89 -25.22
N LYS A 518 4.88 5.21 -25.52
CA LYS A 518 5.46 6.26 -24.66
C LYS A 518 4.40 7.05 -23.88
N ASN A 519 3.13 6.78 -24.12
CA ASN A 519 1.99 7.48 -23.53
C ASN A 519 1.44 6.65 -22.36
N PRO A 520 1.27 7.21 -21.15
CA PRO A 520 0.72 6.47 -20.03
C PRO A 520 -0.80 6.22 -20.16
N ILE A 521 -1.28 5.10 -19.62
CA ILE A 521 -2.69 4.92 -19.26
C ILE A 521 -2.95 5.66 -17.93
N LEU A 522 -4.13 6.26 -17.78
CA LEU A 522 -4.63 6.71 -16.48
C LEU A 522 -5.38 5.56 -15.78
N VAL A 523 -4.94 5.21 -14.58
CA VAL A 523 -5.57 4.19 -13.72
C VAL A 523 -5.99 4.87 -12.43
N GLY A 524 -7.18 4.55 -11.91
CA GLY A 524 -7.67 5.15 -10.67
C GLY A 524 -6.90 4.72 -9.42
N ASN A 525 -7.45 5.10 -8.28
CA ASN A 525 -6.93 4.84 -6.93
C ASN A 525 -7.82 3.84 -6.17
N ASN A 526 -8.61 3.04 -6.89
CA ASN A 526 -9.59 2.12 -6.33
C ASN A 526 -9.75 0.91 -7.29
N ASN A 527 -8.63 0.35 -7.72
CA ASN A 527 -8.55 -0.45 -8.95
C ASN A 527 -7.74 -1.74 -8.78
N LYS A 528 -8.13 -2.78 -9.52
CA LYS A 528 -7.30 -3.94 -9.82
C LYS A 528 -6.83 -3.87 -11.28
N LEU A 529 -5.56 -4.17 -11.54
CA LEU A 529 -5.02 -4.38 -12.87
C LEU A 529 -4.52 -5.80 -13.01
N ASP A 530 -5.00 -6.51 -14.03
CA ASP A 530 -4.45 -7.80 -14.44
C ASP A 530 -3.59 -7.60 -15.69
N LEU A 531 -2.29 -7.79 -15.53
CA LEU A 531 -1.31 -7.67 -16.62
C LEU A 531 -0.96 -9.06 -17.15
N SER A 532 -1.06 -9.24 -18.47
CA SER A 532 -0.55 -10.40 -19.20
C SER A 532 0.46 -9.95 -20.26
N PHE A 533 1.68 -10.48 -20.23
CA PHE A 533 2.81 -10.07 -21.07
C PHE A 533 3.04 -11.05 -22.24
N ALA A 534 3.28 -10.52 -23.45
CA ALA A 534 3.41 -11.33 -24.66
C ALA A 534 4.64 -12.26 -24.69
N ASP A 535 5.76 -11.79 -24.14
CA ASP A 535 6.98 -12.60 -23.94
C ASP A 535 7.25 -12.72 -22.44
N SER A 536 7.00 -13.91 -21.88
CA SER A 536 7.21 -14.23 -20.48
C SER A 536 8.69 -14.13 -20.06
N ASN A 537 9.65 -14.30 -20.99
CA ASN A 537 11.08 -14.25 -20.72
C ASN A 537 11.66 -12.82 -20.76
N SER A 538 10.97 -11.87 -21.38
CA SER A 538 11.43 -10.47 -21.46
C SER A 538 11.57 -9.80 -20.10
N ASP A 539 12.55 -8.91 -19.96
CA ASP A 539 12.67 -7.98 -18.84
C ASP A 539 11.39 -7.14 -18.71
N LYS A 540 10.62 -7.29 -17.62
CA LYS A 540 9.43 -6.48 -17.35
C LYS A 540 9.80 -5.26 -16.52
N VAL A 541 9.25 -4.10 -16.85
CA VAL A 541 9.35 -2.85 -16.07
C VAL A 541 7.99 -2.15 -16.10
N ILE A 542 7.21 -2.36 -15.04
CA ILE A 542 5.98 -1.60 -14.79
C ILE A 542 6.36 -0.30 -14.07
N THR A 543 5.86 0.83 -14.52
CA THR A 543 6.09 2.15 -13.89
C THR A 543 4.76 2.82 -13.60
N LEU A 544 4.59 3.30 -12.36
CA LEU A 544 3.40 3.94 -11.84
C LEU A 544 3.79 5.34 -11.33
N ASP A 545 3.39 6.37 -12.07
CA ASP A 545 3.74 7.77 -11.80
C ASP A 545 2.58 8.56 -11.20
N ARG A 546 2.88 9.37 -10.19
CA ARG A 546 2.04 10.39 -9.56
C ARG A 546 2.82 11.71 -9.46
N SER A 547 2.20 12.76 -8.93
CA SER A 547 2.81 14.09 -8.82
C SER A 547 3.99 14.15 -7.85
N ASN A 548 3.96 13.34 -6.78
CA ASN A 548 4.94 13.34 -5.70
C ASN A 548 5.56 11.94 -5.42
N SER A 549 5.27 10.97 -6.30
CA SER A 549 5.77 9.59 -6.18
C SER A 549 5.94 8.92 -7.55
N LYS A 550 6.92 8.02 -7.65
CA LYS A 550 7.22 7.21 -8.83
C LYS A 550 7.67 5.81 -8.40
N ILE A 551 6.79 4.83 -8.59
CA ILE A 551 7.13 3.41 -8.39
C ILE A 551 7.61 2.81 -9.71
N LYS A 552 8.71 2.05 -9.63
CA LYS A 552 9.13 1.12 -10.68
C LYS A 552 9.22 -0.29 -10.12
N ILE A 553 8.50 -1.21 -10.75
CA ILE A 553 8.51 -2.65 -10.50
C ILE A 553 9.25 -3.28 -11.69
N LYS A 554 10.43 -3.86 -11.47
CA LYS A 554 11.21 -4.56 -12.50
C LYS A 554 11.28 -6.06 -12.18
N ILE A 555 10.90 -6.91 -13.14
CA ILE A 555 11.00 -8.37 -13.09
C ILE A 555 12.02 -8.80 -14.14
N SER A 556 13.09 -9.49 -13.74
CA SER A 556 14.27 -9.72 -14.58
C SER A 556 15.24 -10.72 -13.94
N ASN A 557 15.75 -11.69 -14.71
CA ASN A 557 16.83 -12.60 -14.30
C ASN A 557 16.60 -13.22 -12.89
N GLY A 558 15.40 -13.78 -12.67
CA GLY A 558 15.01 -14.42 -11.41
C GLY A 558 14.90 -13.46 -10.24
N LYS A 559 14.67 -12.16 -10.49
CA LYS A 559 14.58 -11.12 -9.46
C LYS A 559 13.45 -10.13 -9.71
N LEU A 560 12.84 -9.68 -8.62
CA LEU A 560 11.88 -8.59 -8.58
C LEU A 560 12.50 -7.41 -7.80
N THR A 561 12.77 -6.31 -8.51
CA THR A 561 13.19 -5.02 -7.95
C THR A 561 11.99 -4.09 -7.79
N VAL A 562 11.67 -3.69 -6.57
CA VAL A 562 10.72 -2.59 -6.29
C VAL A 562 11.52 -1.33 -5.95
N ASN A 563 11.24 -0.24 -6.65
CA ASN A 563 11.90 1.06 -6.46
C ASN A 563 10.85 2.17 -6.38
N ARG A 564 10.48 2.57 -5.16
CA ARG A 564 9.59 3.68 -4.84
C ARG A 564 10.42 4.94 -4.61
N TYR A 565 10.37 5.89 -5.55
CA TYR A 565 10.81 7.26 -5.30
C TYR A 565 9.64 8.07 -4.75
N ASN A 566 9.89 8.89 -3.73
CA ASN A 566 8.91 9.80 -3.13
C ASN A 566 9.62 11.10 -2.73
N ASP A 567 9.09 12.24 -3.15
CA ASP A 567 9.74 13.55 -2.94
C ASP A 567 9.18 14.34 -1.73
N LEU A 568 8.12 13.84 -1.07
CA LEU A 568 7.65 14.41 0.20
C LEU A 568 8.72 14.26 1.29
N LYS A 569 9.38 13.09 1.36
CA LYS A 569 10.52 12.80 2.25
C LYS A 569 11.44 11.71 1.68
N SER A 570 12.75 11.86 1.94
CA SER A 570 13.76 10.84 1.62
C SER A 570 13.52 9.48 2.28
N LEU A 571 13.02 9.44 3.52
CA LEU A 571 12.69 8.20 4.24
C LEU A 571 11.54 7.40 3.59
N LEU A 572 10.71 8.04 2.76
CA LEU A 572 9.68 7.36 1.98
C LEU A 572 10.25 6.78 0.67
N THR A 573 11.45 7.18 0.24
CA THR A 573 12.12 6.59 -0.92
C THR A 573 12.78 5.26 -0.53
N LYS A 574 12.46 4.20 -1.28
CA LYS A 574 12.78 2.81 -0.95
C LYS A 574 13.15 2.03 -2.21
N LYS A 575 14.26 1.29 -2.16
CA LYS A 575 14.62 0.30 -3.17
C LYS A 575 14.90 -1.05 -2.52
N ASP A 576 14.27 -2.09 -3.05
CA ASP A 576 14.41 -3.48 -2.64
C ASP A 576 14.61 -4.38 -3.88
N THR A 577 15.16 -5.58 -3.72
CA THR A 577 15.42 -6.54 -4.82
C THR A 577 15.47 -7.99 -4.33
N THR A 578 14.38 -8.72 -4.50
CA THR A 578 14.23 -10.12 -4.05
C THR A 578 14.52 -11.12 -5.17
N PRO A 579 15.14 -12.26 -4.88
CA PRO A 579 15.01 -13.46 -5.71
C PRO A 579 13.54 -13.92 -5.85
N ILE A 580 13.17 -14.37 -7.04
CA ILE A 580 11.92 -15.08 -7.33
C ILE A 580 12.25 -16.44 -7.96
N SER A 581 11.34 -17.40 -7.87
CA SER A 581 11.54 -18.79 -8.29
C SER A 581 11.68 -18.98 -9.80
N LEU A 582 11.13 -18.08 -10.61
CA LEU A 582 11.05 -18.17 -12.06
C LEU A 582 11.73 -16.99 -12.77
N ASN A 583 12.25 -17.25 -13.96
CA ASN A 583 12.74 -16.21 -14.87
C ASN A 583 11.63 -15.73 -15.82
N ASN A 584 10.82 -16.68 -16.28
CA ASN A 584 9.63 -16.49 -17.09
C ASN A 584 8.46 -16.05 -16.18
N ILE A 585 7.95 -14.84 -16.41
CA ILE A 585 6.73 -14.31 -15.78
C ILE A 585 5.92 -13.66 -16.90
N SER A 586 4.73 -14.19 -17.16
CA SER A 586 3.75 -13.61 -18.08
C SER A 586 2.62 -12.87 -17.34
N LYS A 587 2.30 -13.19 -16.08
CA LYS A 587 1.19 -12.53 -15.36
C LYS A 587 1.61 -11.80 -14.08
N ALA A 588 0.99 -10.65 -13.85
CA ALA A 588 1.15 -9.84 -12.64
C ALA A 588 -0.15 -9.08 -12.32
N GLU A 589 -0.54 -9.05 -11.05
CA GLU A 589 -1.71 -8.32 -10.57
C GLU A 589 -1.28 -7.10 -9.74
N LEU A 590 -1.99 -5.98 -9.88
CA LEU A 590 -1.77 -4.77 -9.08
C LEU A 590 -3.08 -4.27 -8.46
N TYR A 591 -3.11 -4.20 -7.14
CA TYR A 591 -4.22 -3.68 -6.34
C TYR A 591 -3.84 -2.27 -5.91
N ILE A 592 -4.50 -1.26 -6.48
CA ILE A 592 -4.05 0.13 -6.47
C ILE A 592 -5.04 0.99 -5.67
N ASP A 593 -4.59 1.47 -4.51
CA ASP A 593 -5.37 2.33 -3.61
C ASP A 593 -4.80 3.78 -3.55
N ASN A 594 -5.30 4.60 -2.63
CA ASN A 594 -4.88 5.98 -2.41
C ASN A 594 -3.48 6.10 -1.81
N SER A 595 -3.13 5.27 -0.81
CA SER A 595 -1.81 5.32 -0.17
C SER A 595 -1.13 3.96 -0.03
N THR A 596 -1.61 2.93 -0.73
CA THR A 596 -0.99 1.60 -0.83
C THR A 596 -1.17 1.01 -2.22
N ILE A 597 -0.18 0.24 -2.67
CA ILE A 597 -0.29 -0.66 -3.82
C ILE A 597 0.18 -2.04 -3.40
N GLU A 598 -0.63 -3.08 -3.64
CA GLU A 598 -0.16 -4.46 -3.51
C GLU A 598 0.10 -5.07 -4.90
N LEU A 599 1.25 -5.73 -5.05
CA LEU A 599 1.66 -6.47 -6.25
C LEU A 599 1.60 -7.96 -5.97
N TYR A 600 0.98 -8.73 -6.85
CA TYR A 600 1.02 -10.20 -6.81
C TYR A 600 1.61 -10.76 -8.10
N LEU A 601 2.48 -11.75 -7.98
CA LEU A 601 3.01 -12.58 -9.06
C LEU A 601 2.58 -14.03 -8.80
N PRO A 602 1.42 -14.47 -9.33
CA PRO A 602 0.88 -15.80 -9.05
C PRO A 602 1.86 -16.93 -9.40
N GLU A 603 2.50 -16.85 -10.56
CA GLU A 603 3.47 -17.83 -11.06
C GLU A 603 4.71 -17.98 -10.17
N ALA A 604 5.20 -16.86 -9.61
CA ALA A 604 6.34 -16.86 -8.70
C ALA A 604 5.97 -17.21 -7.25
N ASN A 605 4.67 -17.30 -6.95
CA ASN A 605 4.12 -17.36 -5.59
C ASN A 605 4.71 -16.25 -4.68
N LYS A 606 4.45 -14.98 -5.06
CA LYS A 606 4.90 -13.78 -4.32
C LYS A 606 3.84 -12.67 -4.29
N SER A 607 3.67 -12.07 -3.12
CA SER A 607 2.99 -10.78 -2.90
C SER A 607 4.00 -9.72 -2.43
N TYR A 608 3.70 -8.43 -2.65
CA TYR A 608 4.44 -7.30 -2.09
C TYR A 608 3.48 -6.20 -1.70
N ASN A 609 3.46 -5.80 -0.43
CA ASN A 609 2.84 -4.55 -0.03
C ASN A 609 3.78 -3.36 -0.26
N ILE A 610 3.27 -2.31 -0.90
CA ILE A 610 4.01 -1.08 -1.21
C ILE A 610 3.18 0.13 -0.75
N VAL A 611 3.38 0.55 0.50
CA VAL A 611 2.83 1.83 0.99
C VAL A 611 3.35 2.96 0.10
N ASN A 612 2.45 3.82 -0.39
CA ASN A 612 2.77 4.83 -1.38
C ASN A 612 2.06 6.15 -1.11
N LEU A 613 2.50 6.81 -0.03
CA LEU A 613 1.94 8.09 0.41
C LEU A 613 2.01 9.14 -0.69
N ASN A 614 0.88 9.81 -0.91
CA ASN A 614 0.76 10.96 -1.77
C ASN A 614 0.22 12.12 -0.94
N ASP A 615 0.52 13.36 -1.33
CA ASP A 615 -0.14 14.52 -0.72
C ASP A 615 -1.47 14.88 -1.47
N ILE A 616 -1.78 14.16 -2.54
CA ILE A 616 -3.03 14.29 -3.30
C ILE A 616 -4.00 13.16 -3.00
N GLN A 617 -5.19 13.52 -2.50
CA GLN A 617 -6.34 12.65 -2.48
C GLN A 617 -6.74 12.24 -3.91
N ASN A 618 -6.99 10.95 -4.12
CA ASN A 618 -7.61 10.40 -5.33
C ASN A 618 -6.86 10.68 -6.66
N GLU A 619 -5.56 11.02 -6.64
CA GLU A 619 -4.78 11.14 -7.88
C GLU A 619 -4.68 9.78 -8.61
N PRO A 620 -5.09 9.68 -9.88
CA PRO A 620 -4.90 8.46 -10.67
C PRO A 620 -3.44 8.29 -11.05
N TYR A 621 -2.97 7.04 -11.06
CA TYR A 621 -1.64 6.67 -11.51
C TYR A 621 -1.51 6.76 -13.03
N LYS A 622 -0.34 7.19 -13.49
CA LYS A 622 0.10 7.07 -14.88
C LYS A 622 0.88 5.77 -15.04
N LEU A 623 0.23 4.75 -15.59
CA LEU A 623 0.79 3.43 -15.84
C LEU A 623 1.56 3.40 -17.17
N THR A 624 2.76 2.83 -17.15
CA THR A 624 3.51 2.43 -18.37
C THR A 624 4.20 1.08 -18.18
N VAL A 625 4.39 0.36 -19.27
CA VAL A 625 5.18 -0.89 -19.37
C VAL A 625 6.23 -0.74 -20.47
N ASN A 626 7.25 -1.61 -20.47
CA ASN A 626 8.34 -1.60 -21.47
C ASN A 626 8.28 -2.74 -22.50
N THR A 627 7.27 -3.61 -22.42
CA THR A 627 7.08 -4.79 -23.26
C THR A 627 5.63 -4.86 -23.75
N ASP A 628 5.34 -5.76 -24.69
CA ASP A 628 3.97 -5.97 -25.17
C ASP A 628 3.13 -6.63 -24.06
N ALA A 629 1.99 -6.03 -23.72
CA ALA A 629 1.15 -6.44 -22.60
C ALA A 629 -0.32 -6.10 -22.80
N ARG A 630 -1.20 -7.03 -22.47
CA ARG A 630 -2.61 -6.74 -22.17
C ARG A 630 -2.74 -6.33 -20.70
N VAL A 631 -3.53 -5.30 -20.44
CA VAL A 631 -3.89 -4.83 -19.10
C VAL A 631 -5.40 -4.73 -19.02
N ASP A 632 -6.04 -5.62 -18.27
CA ASP A 632 -7.45 -5.51 -17.90
C ASP A 632 -7.55 -4.66 -16.62
N ASN A 633 -8.36 -3.61 -16.63
CA ASN A 633 -8.54 -2.66 -15.53
C ASN A 633 -9.94 -2.78 -14.94
N TYR A 634 -10.00 -3.09 -13.65
CA TYR A 634 -11.22 -3.26 -12.88
C TYR A 634 -11.34 -2.15 -11.82
N GLU A 635 -12.55 -1.71 -11.53
CA GLU A 635 -12.85 -0.76 -10.44
C GLU A 635 -13.57 -1.49 -9.30
N PHE A 636 -13.04 -1.40 -8.07
CA PHE A 636 -13.72 -1.92 -6.89
C PHE A 636 -14.92 -1.03 -6.57
N ASN A 637 -16.12 -1.61 -6.49
CA ASN A 637 -17.31 -0.82 -6.17
C ASN A 637 -18.39 -1.67 -5.52
N THR A 638 -19.11 -1.11 -4.55
CA THR A 638 -20.17 -1.81 -3.79
C THR A 638 -21.38 -2.20 -4.65
N ASN A 639 -21.53 -1.57 -5.83
CA ASN A 639 -22.55 -1.92 -6.82
C ASN A 639 -22.12 -3.07 -7.75
N ALA A 640 -20.84 -3.48 -7.73
CA ALA A 640 -20.38 -4.61 -8.52
C ALA A 640 -21.08 -5.89 -8.02
N PRO A 641 -21.73 -6.64 -8.91
CA PRO A 641 -22.60 -7.73 -8.49
C PRO A 641 -21.74 -8.84 -7.87
N ALA A 642 -21.98 -9.14 -6.60
CA ALA A 642 -21.17 -10.03 -5.78
C ALA A 642 -20.82 -11.37 -6.45
N LEU A 643 -19.65 -11.92 -6.10
CA LEU A 643 -19.28 -13.27 -6.52
C LEU A 643 -20.27 -14.28 -5.92
N THR A 644 -20.68 -15.27 -6.70
CA THR A 644 -21.59 -16.35 -6.28
C THR A 644 -21.16 -17.66 -6.91
N SER A 645 -21.52 -18.77 -6.28
CA SER A 645 -21.25 -20.11 -6.79
C SER A 645 -21.88 -20.32 -8.16
N ASP A 646 -23.11 -19.86 -8.41
CA ASP A 646 -23.75 -19.89 -9.74
C ASP A 646 -22.87 -19.26 -10.84
N LYS A 647 -22.22 -18.13 -10.55
CA LYS A 647 -21.30 -17.48 -11.50
C LYS A 647 -20.04 -18.31 -11.72
N ILE A 648 -19.43 -18.81 -10.64
CA ILE A 648 -18.24 -19.68 -10.72
C ILE A 648 -18.58 -20.94 -11.52
N ASN A 649 -19.65 -21.65 -11.16
CA ASN A 649 -20.12 -22.86 -11.81
C ASN A 649 -20.42 -22.63 -13.30
N LEU A 650 -20.98 -21.46 -13.66
CA LEU A 650 -21.18 -21.08 -15.06
C LEU A 650 -19.88 -20.85 -15.82
N VAL A 651 -18.93 -20.06 -15.29
CA VAL A 651 -17.65 -19.81 -15.98
C VAL A 651 -16.77 -21.05 -16.03
N VAL A 652 -16.76 -21.88 -14.99
CA VAL A 652 -16.07 -23.18 -14.95
C VAL A 652 -16.67 -24.16 -15.96
N LYS A 653 -18.00 -24.23 -16.08
CA LYS A 653 -18.68 -25.04 -17.10
C LYS A 653 -18.29 -24.61 -18.52
N ASN A 654 -18.25 -23.30 -18.79
CA ASN A 654 -17.90 -22.77 -20.10
C ASN A 654 -16.41 -23.00 -20.41
N MET A 655 -15.51 -22.71 -19.47
CA MET A 655 -14.07 -22.95 -19.61
C MET A 655 -13.75 -24.43 -19.81
N ASN A 656 -14.41 -25.34 -19.08
CA ASN A 656 -14.25 -26.79 -19.30
C ASN A 656 -14.63 -27.17 -20.74
N ALA A 657 -15.71 -26.61 -21.30
CA ALA A 657 -16.10 -26.89 -22.68
C ALA A 657 -15.04 -26.42 -23.70
N TYR A 658 -14.37 -25.29 -23.45
CA TYR A 658 -13.24 -24.84 -24.27
C TYR A 658 -12.04 -25.81 -24.13
N VAL A 659 -11.65 -26.14 -22.90
CA VAL A 659 -10.56 -27.10 -22.63
C VAL A 659 -10.78 -28.47 -23.29
N GLN A 660 -12.02 -28.99 -23.36
CA GLN A 660 -12.30 -30.23 -24.11
C GLN A 660 -12.15 -30.07 -25.64
N ASN A 661 -12.53 -28.91 -26.20
CA ASN A 661 -12.33 -28.60 -27.61
C ASN A 661 -10.83 -28.48 -27.93
N ASP A 662 -10.07 -27.79 -27.09
CA ASP A 662 -8.65 -27.54 -27.33
C ASP A 662 -7.78 -28.78 -27.10
N ILE A 663 -8.20 -29.72 -26.24
CA ILE A 663 -7.64 -31.10 -26.20
C ILE A 663 -7.85 -31.81 -27.55
N SER A 664 -9.01 -31.62 -28.18
CA SER A 664 -9.29 -32.19 -29.51
C SER A 664 -8.43 -31.54 -30.61
N SER A 665 -8.14 -30.23 -30.48
CA SER A 665 -7.17 -29.50 -31.32
C SER A 665 -5.74 -30.04 -31.15
N VAL A 666 -5.27 -30.24 -29.92
CA VAL A 666 -3.94 -30.84 -29.61
C VAL A 666 -3.79 -32.23 -30.20
N ASN A 667 -4.81 -33.09 -30.03
CA ASN A 667 -4.80 -34.45 -30.59
C ASN A 667 -4.75 -34.43 -32.13
N SER A 668 -5.47 -33.51 -32.76
CA SER A 668 -5.45 -33.32 -34.21
C SER A 668 -4.08 -32.84 -34.71
N LEU A 669 -3.48 -31.86 -34.02
CA LEU A 669 -2.14 -31.34 -34.31
C LEU A 669 -1.07 -32.42 -34.17
N ASN A 670 -1.12 -33.23 -33.09
CA ASN A 670 -0.23 -34.37 -32.90
C ASN A 670 -0.37 -35.42 -34.03
N SER A 671 -1.58 -35.66 -34.53
CA SER A 671 -1.80 -36.53 -35.68
C SER A 671 -1.16 -35.97 -36.96
N ILE A 672 -1.26 -34.65 -37.20
CA ILE A 672 -0.66 -33.96 -38.35
C ILE A 672 0.88 -33.99 -38.27
N ILE A 673 1.47 -33.70 -37.10
CA ILE A 673 2.92 -33.75 -36.87
C ILE A 673 3.45 -35.17 -37.15
N ASN A 674 2.83 -36.19 -36.54
CA ASN A 674 3.25 -37.58 -36.73
C ASN A 674 3.06 -38.04 -38.18
N SER A 675 1.97 -37.66 -38.86
CA SER A 675 1.72 -38.00 -40.26
C SER A 675 2.72 -37.34 -41.22
N TYR A 676 3.12 -36.09 -40.94
CA TYR A 676 4.16 -35.40 -41.72
C TYR A 676 5.53 -36.06 -41.52
N TYR A 677 5.90 -36.39 -40.28
CA TYR A 677 7.20 -36.99 -39.98
C TYR A 677 7.27 -38.52 -40.17
N ALA A 678 6.16 -39.22 -40.44
CA ALA A 678 6.11 -40.68 -40.61
C ALA A 678 7.06 -41.24 -41.70
N ASN A 679 7.38 -40.44 -42.72
CA ASN A 679 8.32 -40.79 -43.80
C ASN A 679 9.46 -39.75 -43.93
N ARG A 680 9.84 -39.10 -42.83
CA ARG A 680 10.92 -38.10 -42.77
C ARG A 680 11.81 -38.40 -41.55
N THR A 681 13.06 -37.91 -41.59
CA THR A 681 13.91 -37.90 -40.39
C THR A 681 13.26 -37.04 -39.32
N LYS A 682 13.20 -37.53 -38.07
CA LYS A 682 12.87 -36.69 -36.92
C LYS A 682 14.10 -35.83 -36.59
N ASP A 683 13.90 -34.52 -36.61
CA ASP A 683 14.91 -33.48 -36.44
C ASP A 683 14.53 -32.53 -35.29
N ALA A 684 15.38 -31.53 -35.02
CA ALA A 684 15.12 -30.55 -33.96
C ALA A 684 13.78 -29.80 -34.15
N ASP A 685 13.28 -29.69 -35.38
CA ASP A 685 11.97 -29.12 -35.67
C ASP A 685 10.83 -30.09 -35.28
N TYR A 686 10.99 -31.40 -35.45
CA TYR A 686 10.06 -32.40 -34.87
C TYR A 686 10.05 -32.33 -33.34
N ASP A 687 11.22 -32.21 -32.71
CA ASP A 687 11.34 -32.16 -31.25
C ASP A 687 10.70 -30.88 -30.67
N ASP A 688 10.89 -29.72 -31.30
CA ASP A 688 10.21 -28.47 -30.94
C ASP A 688 8.68 -28.56 -31.10
N LEU A 689 8.21 -29.10 -32.23
CA LEU A 689 6.78 -29.22 -32.53
C LEU A 689 6.07 -30.21 -31.61
N SER A 690 6.64 -31.39 -31.41
CA SER A 690 6.07 -32.43 -30.54
C SER A 690 6.23 -32.08 -29.06
N GLY A 691 7.29 -31.35 -28.68
CA GLY A 691 7.46 -30.75 -27.36
C GLY A 691 6.32 -29.79 -27.02
N LYS A 692 6.04 -28.81 -27.90
CA LYS A 692 4.94 -27.84 -27.72
C LYS A 692 3.56 -28.50 -27.68
N ALA A 693 3.29 -29.44 -28.58
CA ALA A 693 2.04 -30.19 -28.56
C ALA A 693 1.87 -31.05 -27.28
N SER A 694 2.97 -31.47 -26.64
CA SER A 694 2.96 -32.15 -25.34
C SER A 694 2.81 -31.19 -24.16
N ALA A 695 3.45 -30.01 -24.22
CA ALA A 695 3.30 -28.95 -23.23
C ALA A 695 1.86 -28.44 -23.16
N ALA A 696 1.23 -28.21 -24.32
CA ALA A 696 -0.20 -27.88 -24.41
C ALA A 696 -1.10 -28.97 -23.80
N ALA A 697 -0.81 -30.25 -24.04
CA ALA A 697 -1.56 -31.35 -23.42
C ALA A 697 -1.45 -31.32 -21.88
N SER A 698 -0.28 -30.97 -21.34
CA SER A 698 -0.09 -30.78 -19.89
C SER A 698 -0.88 -29.59 -19.37
N GLY A 699 -0.76 -28.42 -20.00
CA GLY A 699 -1.47 -27.21 -19.55
C GLY A 699 -2.99 -27.36 -19.54
N LEU A 700 -3.57 -28.11 -20.48
CA LEU A 700 -5.00 -28.43 -20.48
C LEU A 700 -5.38 -29.41 -19.36
N SER A 701 -4.50 -30.34 -18.99
CA SER A 701 -4.69 -31.23 -17.83
C SER A 701 -4.59 -30.46 -16.50
N ASP A 702 -3.67 -29.51 -16.41
CA ASP A 702 -3.54 -28.61 -15.26
C ASP A 702 -4.77 -27.70 -15.15
N ALA A 703 -5.28 -27.19 -16.28
CA ALA A 703 -6.54 -26.44 -16.34
C ALA A 703 -7.74 -27.29 -15.86
N GLN A 704 -7.92 -28.52 -16.34
CA GLN A 704 -8.98 -29.43 -15.87
C GLN A 704 -8.90 -29.68 -14.35
N SER A 705 -7.69 -29.83 -13.83
CA SER A 705 -7.45 -30.04 -12.40
C SER A 705 -7.84 -28.80 -11.58
N SER A 706 -7.46 -27.61 -12.04
CA SER A 706 -7.82 -26.34 -11.42
C SER A 706 -9.32 -26.01 -11.51
N LEU A 707 -10.00 -26.35 -12.61
CA LEU A 707 -11.47 -26.24 -12.74
C LEU A 707 -12.20 -27.19 -11.78
N SER A 708 -11.67 -28.40 -11.58
CA SER A 708 -12.23 -29.37 -10.63
C SER A 708 -12.11 -28.86 -9.18
N LEU A 709 -10.98 -28.22 -8.84
CA LEU A 709 -10.78 -27.55 -7.56
C LEU A 709 -11.72 -26.34 -7.38
N ALA A 710 -11.93 -25.53 -8.43
CA ALA A 710 -12.86 -24.40 -8.40
C ALA A 710 -14.31 -24.84 -8.10
N ASN A 711 -14.79 -25.90 -8.78
CA ASN A 711 -16.10 -26.49 -8.51
C ASN A 711 -16.23 -27.03 -7.06
N SER A 712 -15.16 -27.62 -6.53
CA SER A 712 -15.12 -28.13 -5.14
C SER A 712 -15.29 -26.99 -4.13
N TYR A 713 -14.55 -25.89 -4.30
CA TYR A 713 -14.67 -24.73 -3.44
C TYR A 713 -16.03 -24.01 -3.59
N ALA A 714 -16.58 -23.89 -4.80
CA ALA A 714 -17.92 -23.35 -5.02
C ALA A 714 -19.00 -24.20 -4.33
N SER A 715 -18.92 -25.53 -4.45
CA SER A 715 -19.85 -26.47 -3.77
C SER A 715 -19.75 -26.36 -2.24
N LYS A 716 -18.53 -26.16 -1.71
CA LYS A 716 -18.30 -25.91 -0.28
C LYS A 716 -18.91 -24.57 0.15
N ALA A 717 -18.75 -23.52 -0.66
CA ALA A 717 -19.36 -22.21 -0.42
C ALA A 717 -20.90 -22.29 -0.39
N ASP A 718 -21.54 -23.01 -1.32
CA ASP A 718 -23.00 -23.21 -1.33
C ASP A 718 -23.49 -23.89 -0.05
N SER A 719 -22.81 -24.96 0.38
CA SER A 719 -23.18 -25.68 1.61
C SER A 719 -23.13 -24.77 2.85
N LEU A 720 -22.14 -23.88 2.91
CA LEU A 720 -21.91 -22.95 4.02
C LEU A 720 -22.83 -21.72 3.95
N SER A 721 -23.11 -21.20 2.75
CA SER A 721 -24.05 -20.11 2.51
C SER A 721 -25.47 -20.52 2.93
N SER A 722 -25.87 -21.77 2.68
CA SER A 722 -27.15 -22.32 3.15
C SER A 722 -27.31 -22.33 4.68
N ALA A 723 -26.18 -22.33 5.41
CA ALA A 723 -26.11 -22.25 6.87
C ALA A 723 -25.81 -20.82 7.40
N SER A 724 -25.71 -19.82 6.51
CA SER A 724 -25.29 -18.44 6.82
C SER A 724 -23.87 -18.31 7.41
N ASP A 725 -22.95 -19.22 7.06
CA ASP A 725 -21.57 -19.22 7.56
C ASP A 725 -20.66 -18.25 6.80
N ALA A 726 -19.96 -17.39 7.55
CA ALA A 726 -19.04 -16.37 7.07
C ALA A 726 -17.89 -16.89 6.17
N ARG A 727 -17.56 -18.18 6.26
CA ARG A 727 -16.51 -18.80 5.42
C ARG A 727 -16.96 -19.00 3.97
N ALA A 728 -18.25 -18.93 3.66
CA ALA A 728 -18.74 -19.09 2.28
C ALA A 728 -18.05 -18.12 1.30
N ASP A 729 -17.94 -16.84 1.68
CA ASP A 729 -17.30 -15.79 0.88
C ASP A 729 -15.79 -16.04 0.67
N LEU A 730 -15.14 -16.74 1.61
CA LEU A 730 -13.73 -17.11 1.55
C LEU A 730 -13.49 -18.32 0.62
N TYR A 731 -14.39 -19.31 0.62
CA TYR A 731 -14.33 -20.38 -0.38
C TYR A 731 -14.65 -19.88 -1.79
N LEU A 732 -15.48 -18.86 -1.96
CA LEU A 732 -15.65 -18.20 -3.26
C LEU A 732 -14.37 -17.51 -3.75
N ALA A 733 -13.57 -16.91 -2.85
CA ALA A 733 -12.25 -16.37 -3.22
C ALA A 733 -11.28 -17.48 -3.69
N LEU A 734 -11.22 -18.62 -2.97
CA LEU A 734 -10.44 -19.78 -3.41
C LEU A 734 -10.95 -20.36 -4.74
N ALA A 735 -12.27 -20.42 -4.94
CA ALA A 735 -12.87 -20.89 -6.19
C ALA A 735 -12.52 -19.98 -7.37
N SER A 736 -12.54 -18.66 -7.17
CA SER A 736 -12.09 -17.67 -8.16
C SER A 736 -10.60 -17.80 -8.47
N SER A 737 -9.76 -18.00 -7.47
CA SER A 737 -8.31 -18.19 -7.63
C SER A 737 -7.96 -19.50 -8.36
N ALA A 738 -8.69 -20.58 -8.08
CA ALA A 738 -8.57 -21.84 -8.82
C ALA A 738 -9.08 -21.69 -10.28
N TYR A 739 -10.17 -20.96 -10.52
CA TYR A 739 -10.63 -20.64 -11.88
C TYR A 739 -9.62 -19.78 -12.65
N ALA A 740 -9.02 -18.77 -12.02
CA ALA A 740 -7.96 -17.96 -12.62
C ALA A 740 -6.74 -18.82 -12.96
N SER A 741 -6.34 -19.74 -12.07
CA SER A 741 -5.28 -20.71 -12.33
C SER A 741 -5.57 -21.61 -13.54
N ALA A 742 -6.83 -22.04 -13.69
CA ALA A 742 -7.27 -22.80 -14.86
C ALA A 742 -7.19 -21.98 -16.16
N SER A 743 -7.69 -20.73 -16.15
CA SER A 743 -7.61 -19.84 -17.31
C SER A 743 -6.16 -19.49 -17.69
N ASN A 744 -5.24 -19.46 -16.72
CA ASN A 744 -3.82 -19.25 -16.98
C ASN A 744 -3.17 -20.47 -17.65
N ALA A 745 -3.48 -21.68 -17.18
CA ALA A 745 -2.95 -22.92 -17.75
C ALA A 745 -3.52 -23.19 -19.15
N GLU A 746 -4.78 -22.83 -19.40
CA GLU A 746 -5.40 -22.86 -20.73
C GLU A 746 -4.80 -21.79 -21.67
N ASP A 747 -4.66 -20.52 -21.25
CA ASP A 747 -4.00 -19.46 -22.05
C ASP A 747 -2.62 -19.92 -22.58
N TYR A 748 -1.82 -20.60 -21.73
CA TYR A 748 -0.52 -21.15 -22.12
C TYR A 748 -0.62 -22.33 -23.08
N ALA A 749 -1.53 -23.28 -22.85
CA ALA A 749 -1.73 -24.37 -23.78
C ALA A 749 -2.21 -23.89 -25.16
N THR A 750 -3.12 -22.90 -25.18
CA THR A 750 -3.54 -22.18 -26.37
C THR A 750 -2.35 -21.53 -27.08
N GLN A 751 -1.43 -20.87 -26.35
CA GLN A 751 -0.21 -20.31 -26.94
C GLN A 751 0.68 -21.38 -27.60
N ASP A 752 0.92 -22.52 -26.95
CA ASP A 752 1.74 -23.61 -27.50
C ASP A 752 1.08 -24.30 -28.71
N ILE A 753 -0.25 -24.54 -28.66
CA ILE A 753 -1.06 -24.99 -29.81
C ILE A 753 -0.84 -24.05 -30.99
N MET A 754 -1.01 -22.75 -30.76
CA MET A 754 -0.88 -21.74 -31.81
C MET A 754 0.53 -21.71 -32.42
N ILE A 755 1.59 -21.77 -31.60
CA ILE A 755 2.97 -21.76 -32.11
C ILE A 755 3.25 -23.01 -32.96
N ALA A 756 2.91 -24.20 -32.47
CA ALA A 756 3.14 -25.45 -33.20
C ALA A 756 2.26 -25.57 -34.45
N ASN A 757 1.00 -25.13 -34.39
CA ASN A 757 0.08 -25.09 -35.53
C ASN A 757 0.56 -24.14 -36.62
N ASN A 758 1.00 -22.91 -36.28
CA ASN A 758 1.54 -21.96 -37.26
C ASN A 758 2.82 -22.49 -37.94
N SER A 759 3.72 -23.11 -37.17
CA SER A 759 4.92 -23.76 -37.70
C SER A 759 4.58 -24.94 -38.64
N MET A 760 3.57 -25.75 -38.31
CA MET A 760 3.09 -26.82 -39.20
C MET A 760 2.39 -26.28 -40.44
N ALA A 761 1.59 -25.22 -40.35
CA ALA A 761 0.96 -24.58 -41.48
C ALA A 761 1.98 -24.01 -42.48
N ALA A 762 3.12 -23.49 -41.99
CA ALA A 762 4.24 -23.07 -42.84
C ALA A 762 4.97 -24.25 -43.52
N LYS A 763 5.13 -25.39 -42.82
CA LYS A 763 5.82 -26.59 -43.33
C LYS A 763 4.97 -27.44 -44.28
N ALA A 764 3.66 -27.49 -44.07
CA ALA A 764 2.74 -28.37 -44.79
C ALA A 764 1.38 -27.71 -45.09
N PRO A 765 1.31 -26.57 -45.84
CA PRO A 765 0.05 -25.86 -46.08
C PRO A 765 -1.07 -26.75 -46.64
N SER A 766 -0.72 -27.78 -47.43
CA SER A 766 -1.67 -28.74 -48.00
C SER A 766 -2.37 -29.64 -46.96
N ALA A 767 -1.76 -29.86 -45.79
CA ALA A 767 -2.40 -30.57 -44.66
C ALA A 767 -3.47 -29.71 -43.95
N PHE A 768 -3.52 -28.42 -44.24
CA PHE A 768 -4.42 -27.42 -43.66
C PHE A 768 -5.45 -26.89 -44.68
N THR A 769 -5.79 -27.70 -45.68
CA THR A 769 -6.64 -27.30 -46.83
C THR A 769 -8.13 -27.12 -46.52
N SER A 770 -8.53 -27.08 -45.24
CA SER A 770 -9.90 -26.79 -44.81
C SER A 770 -10.01 -26.12 -43.42
N VAL A 771 -8.99 -25.40 -42.94
CA VAL A 771 -9.09 -24.64 -41.66
C VAL A 771 -9.75 -23.26 -41.84
N ASP A 772 -11.04 -23.29 -42.15
CA ASP A 772 -12.01 -22.25 -41.74
C ASP A 772 -12.74 -22.66 -40.44
N ASN A 773 -12.43 -23.82 -39.86
CA ASN A 773 -13.14 -24.41 -38.71
C ASN A 773 -12.51 -24.08 -37.33
N LEU A 774 -11.41 -23.32 -37.28
CA LEU A 774 -10.76 -22.88 -36.04
C LEU A 774 -11.01 -21.40 -35.74
N ASN A 775 -12.15 -20.84 -36.14
CA ASN A 775 -12.49 -19.43 -35.91
C ASN A 775 -12.71 -19.08 -34.43
N THR A 776 -12.63 -20.05 -33.52
CA THR A 776 -12.82 -19.85 -32.08
C THR A 776 -11.86 -20.74 -31.28
N ILE A 777 -11.07 -20.13 -30.39
CA ILE A 777 -10.18 -20.78 -29.41
C ILE A 777 -10.43 -20.07 -28.07
N ASN A 778 -10.44 -20.78 -26.93
CA ASN A 778 -10.85 -20.21 -25.62
C ASN A 778 -12.23 -19.49 -25.67
N GLY A 779 -13.15 -19.95 -26.53
CA GLY A 779 -14.43 -19.28 -26.76
C GLY A 779 -14.37 -17.88 -27.40
N ARG A 780 -13.20 -17.42 -27.83
CA ARG A 780 -12.99 -16.09 -28.45
C ARG A 780 -12.68 -16.23 -29.93
N ASN A 781 -13.09 -15.24 -30.73
CA ASN A 781 -12.82 -15.20 -32.15
C ASN A 781 -11.31 -15.11 -32.43
N VAL A 782 -10.79 -15.97 -33.29
CA VAL A 782 -9.43 -15.88 -33.86
C VAL A 782 -9.51 -15.91 -35.38
N LYS A 783 -8.47 -15.43 -36.07
CA LYS A 783 -8.47 -15.30 -37.54
C LYS A 783 -7.26 -15.98 -38.18
N PHE A 784 -7.52 -16.75 -39.23
CA PHE A 784 -6.49 -17.40 -40.05
C PHE A 784 -6.47 -16.82 -41.48
N ILE A 785 -5.30 -16.82 -42.10
CA ILE A 785 -5.06 -16.45 -43.50
C ILE A 785 -4.04 -17.45 -44.05
N ASN A 786 -4.40 -18.20 -45.10
CA ASN A 786 -3.55 -19.27 -45.69
C ASN A 786 -3.05 -20.30 -44.65
N GLY A 787 -3.89 -20.64 -43.66
CA GLY A 787 -3.55 -21.55 -42.56
C GLY A 787 -2.70 -20.94 -41.44
N GLN A 788 -2.20 -19.70 -41.59
CA GLN A 788 -1.45 -18.98 -40.56
C GLN A 788 -2.35 -18.02 -39.79
N GLN A 789 -2.19 -17.94 -38.48
CA GLN A 789 -2.99 -17.08 -37.61
C GLN A 789 -2.57 -15.60 -37.71
N VAL A 790 -3.53 -14.73 -37.46
CA VAL A 790 -3.35 -13.29 -37.37
C VAL A 790 -3.12 -12.89 -35.92
N ASN A 791 -1.86 -12.66 -35.54
CA ASN A 791 -1.50 -12.10 -34.23
C ASN A 791 -0.91 -10.69 -34.39
N GLY A 792 -1.21 -9.80 -33.45
CA GLY A 792 -0.63 -8.45 -33.35
C GLY A 792 -0.94 -7.52 -34.52
N LYS A 793 -1.98 -7.80 -35.31
CA LYS A 793 -2.28 -7.14 -36.59
C LYS A 793 -3.70 -6.58 -36.62
N ILE A 794 -3.86 -5.43 -37.29
CA ILE A 794 -5.17 -4.93 -37.71
C ILE A 794 -5.48 -5.52 -39.09
N ILE A 795 -6.65 -6.14 -39.25
CA ILE A 795 -7.14 -6.68 -40.52
C ILE A 795 -8.50 -6.06 -40.84
N THR A 796 -8.66 -5.57 -42.06
CA THR A 796 -9.97 -5.13 -42.58
C THR A 796 -10.81 -6.34 -43.00
N ASP A 797 -12.10 -6.33 -42.71
CA ASP A 797 -13.07 -7.30 -43.23
C ASP A 797 -13.56 -6.94 -44.65
N GLN A 798 -14.60 -7.63 -45.13
CA GLN A 798 -15.17 -7.40 -46.46
C GLN A 798 -16.05 -6.12 -46.53
N ASP A 799 -16.56 -5.67 -45.39
CA ASP A 799 -17.43 -4.49 -45.26
C ASP A 799 -16.65 -3.18 -45.03
N GLY A 800 -15.34 -3.27 -44.74
CA GLY A 800 -14.45 -2.14 -44.52
C GLY A 800 -14.19 -1.80 -43.04
N ASN A 801 -14.71 -2.61 -42.11
CA ASN A 801 -14.40 -2.47 -40.69
C ASN A 801 -13.02 -3.06 -40.41
N ALA A 802 -12.30 -2.47 -39.48
CA ALA A 802 -10.94 -2.88 -39.13
C ALA A 802 -10.97 -3.52 -37.75
N HIS A 803 -10.52 -4.77 -37.65
CA HIS A 803 -10.49 -5.57 -36.42
C HIS A 803 -9.04 -5.77 -36.00
N TYR A 804 -8.75 -5.76 -34.70
CA TYR A 804 -7.40 -6.04 -34.18
C TYR A 804 -7.37 -7.39 -33.49
N TYR A 805 -6.32 -8.15 -33.75
CA TYR A 805 -6.09 -9.46 -33.14
C TYR A 805 -4.86 -9.38 -32.24
N ASP A 806 -5.03 -9.85 -31.01
CA ASP A 806 -4.09 -9.73 -29.90
C ASP A 806 -2.70 -10.36 -30.24
N PRO A 807 -1.58 -9.80 -29.75
CA PRO A 807 -0.25 -10.36 -30.04
C PRO A 807 0.07 -11.63 -29.24
N ILE A 808 -0.55 -11.81 -28.07
CA ILE A 808 -0.30 -12.91 -27.12
C ILE A 808 -1.05 -14.17 -27.58
N ASN A 809 -2.38 -14.05 -27.73
CA ASN A 809 -3.28 -15.19 -27.98
C ASN A 809 -4.10 -15.07 -29.27
N GLY A 810 -3.82 -14.09 -30.14
CA GLY A 810 -4.45 -13.96 -31.47
C GLY A 810 -5.96 -13.68 -31.45
N ASN A 811 -6.52 -13.38 -30.28
CA ASN A 811 -7.95 -13.16 -30.08
C ASN A 811 -8.39 -11.78 -30.59
N GLU A 812 -9.60 -11.73 -31.15
CA GLU A 812 -10.25 -10.51 -31.61
C GLU A 812 -10.52 -9.56 -30.44
N VAL A 813 -9.99 -8.35 -30.52
CA VAL A 813 -9.97 -7.36 -29.44
C VAL A 813 -11.27 -6.55 -29.47
N LYS A 814 -12.03 -6.58 -28.37
CA LYS A 814 -13.36 -5.96 -28.23
C LYS A 814 -13.46 -5.18 -26.92
N ASN A 815 -14.24 -4.09 -26.93
CA ASN A 815 -14.39 -3.15 -25.80
C ASN A 815 -13.06 -2.69 -25.18
N ALA A 816 -12.05 -2.48 -26.02
CA ALA A 816 -10.67 -2.36 -25.58
C ALA A 816 -9.85 -1.36 -26.40
N PHE A 817 -8.88 -0.74 -25.75
CA PHE A 817 -7.90 0.12 -26.39
C PHE A 817 -6.73 -0.69 -26.97
N TYR A 818 -6.15 -0.18 -28.05
CA TYR A 818 -4.85 -0.63 -28.56
C TYR A 818 -3.91 0.57 -28.66
N ALA A 819 -2.76 0.51 -28.00
CA ALA A 819 -1.74 1.54 -28.03
C ALA A 819 -0.48 1.05 -28.75
N ASN A 820 -0.06 1.78 -29.78
CA ASN A 820 1.15 1.48 -30.56
C ASN A 820 1.80 2.75 -31.10
N ASN A 821 3.13 2.85 -30.97
CA ASN A 821 3.95 3.95 -31.52
C ASN A 821 3.44 5.36 -31.19
N GLY A 822 2.86 5.54 -29.99
CA GLY A 822 2.32 6.82 -29.53
C GLY A 822 0.92 7.17 -30.08
N LYS A 823 0.27 6.25 -30.79
CA LYS A 823 -1.14 6.31 -31.20
C LYS A 823 -1.98 5.38 -30.33
N THR A 824 -3.23 5.75 -30.10
CA THR A 824 -4.22 4.93 -29.40
C THR A 824 -5.43 4.73 -30.30
N TYR A 825 -5.95 3.52 -30.36
CA TYR A 825 -7.17 3.13 -31.07
C TYR A 825 -8.14 2.51 -30.05
N TYR A 826 -9.43 2.43 -30.37
CA TYR A 826 -10.43 1.72 -29.56
C TYR A 826 -11.29 0.82 -30.46
N PHE A 827 -11.57 -0.38 -29.98
CA PHE A 827 -12.38 -1.38 -30.66
C PHE A 827 -13.68 -1.61 -29.88
N ASP A 828 -14.82 -1.57 -30.56
CA ASP A 828 -16.15 -1.65 -29.97
C ASP A 828 -16.52 -3.06 -29.47
N GLU A 829 -17.77 -3.24 -29.03
CA GLU A 829 -18.29 -4.53 -28.55
C GLU A 829 -18.33 -5.63 -29.61
N ASN A 830 -18.34 -5.26 -30.89
CA ASN A 830 -18.35 -6.17 -32.04
C ASN A 830 -16.92 -6.49 -32.52
N GLY A 831 -15.94 -5.63 -32.19
CA GLY A 831 -14.54 -5.72 -32.62
C GLY A 831 -14.13 -4.66 -33.64
N ASN A 832 -15.01 -3.71 -34.00
CA ASN A 832 -14.71 -2.69 -35.00
C ASN A 832 -13.89 -1.54 -34.43
N MET A 833 -12.83 -1.13 -35.13
CA MET A 833 -12.08 0.08 -34.82
C MET A 833 -12.96 1.33 -34.99
N VAL A 834 -13.19 2.06 -33.90
CA VAL A 834 -14.02 3.27 -33.88
C VAL A 834 -13.34 4.39 -34.66
N LYS A 835 -14.07 5.00 -35.61
CA LYS A 835 -13.60 6.07 -36.49
C LYS A 835 -14.60 7.23 -36.49
N ASN A 836 -14.12 8.48 -36.55
CA ASN A 836 -14.94 9.70 -36.66
C ASN A 836 -16.02 9.91 -35.57
N GLN A 837 -15.86 9.31 -34.39
CA GLN A 837 -16.84 9.37 -33.29
C GLN A 837 -16.25 9.99 -32.01
N GLN A 838 -17.14 10.43 -31.11
CA GLN A 838 -16.80 10.79 -29.73
C GLN A 838 -17.48 9.80 -28.79
N LEU A 839 -16.74 9.23 -27.84
CA LEU A 839 -17.23 8.25 -26.88
C LEU A 839 -16.82 8.65 -25.46
N GLN A 840 -17.62 8.25 -24.47
CA GLN A 840 -17.19 8.23 -23.06
C GLN A 840 -16.83 6.79 -22.71
N ILE A 841 -15.58 6.56 -22.28
CA ILE A 841 -15.02 5.24 -21.98
C ILE A 841 -14.27 5.37 -20.65
N ASN A 842 -14.55 4.50 -19.68
CA ASN A 842 -13.98 4.58 -18.33
C ASN A 842 -14.03 6.02 -17.75
N ASN A 843 -15.24 6.61 -17.71
CA ASN A 843 -15.53 8.01 -17.34
C ASN A 843 -14.88 9.13 -18.18
N TYR A 844 -13.77 8.89 -18.88
CA TYR A 844 -13.08 9.86 -19.75
C TYR A 844 -13.75 9.99 -21.12
N TYR A 845 -13.63 11.16 -21.73
CA TYR A 845 -14.16 11.43 -23.08
C TYR A 845 -13.03 11.36 -24.11
N TYR A 846 -13.25 10.58 -25.17
CA TYR A 846 -12.32 10.40 -26.28
C TYR A 846 -12.94 10.93 -27.59
N SER A 847 -12.10 11.14 -28.60
CA SER A 847 -12.55 11.46 -29.96
C SER A 847 -11.59 10.81 -30.95
N PHE A 848 -12.13 10.09 -31.94
CA PHE A 848 -11.34 9.30 -32.88
C PHE A 848 -11.45 9.90 -34.29
N ASN A 849 -10.34 9.98 -35.01
CA ASN A 849 -10.30 10.52 -36.36
C ASN A 849 -10.72 9.46 -37.42
N GLN A 850 -10.60 9.80 -38.72
CA GLN A 850 -10.96 8.90 -39.82
C GLN A 850 -10.11 7.62 -39.90
N ASN A 851 -8.89 7.65 -39.35
CA ASN A 851 -7.97 6.52 -39.28
C ASN A 851 -8.21 5.67 -38.00
N GLY A 852 -9.16 6.06 -37.15
CA GLY A 852 -9.43 5.46 -35.84
C GLY A 852 -8.47 5.91 -34.73
N GLU A 853 -7.63 6.90 -34.99
CA GLU A 853 -6.63 7.38 -34.02
C GLU A 853 -7.30 8.33 -33.03
N ALA A 854 -7.13 8.07 -31.72
CA ALA A 854 -7.55 8.96 -30.65
C ALA A 854 -6.84 10.31 -30.76
N LEU A 855 -7.60 11.40 -30.69
CA LEU A 855 -7.08 12.74 -30.78
C LEU A 855 -6.33 13.14 -29.51
N THR A 856 -5.15 13.74 -29.68
CA THR A 856 -4.32 14.31 -28.61
C THR A 856 -4.03 15.78 -28.88
N GLY A 857 -3.75 16.57 -27.84
CA GLY A 857 -3.44 18.00 -27.98
C GLY A 857 -4.65 18.88 -28.31
N GLN A 858 -4.39 20.09 -28.79
CA GLN A 858 -5.43 21.07 -29.13
C GLN A 858 -6.02 20.76 -30.52
N GLN A 859 -7.36 20.69 -30.60
CA GLN A 859 -8.10 20.20 -31.76
C GLN A 859 -9.33 21.06 -32.03
N THR A 860 -9.72 21.22 -33.31
CA THR A 860 -10.95 21.93 -33.68
C THR A 860 -11.99 20.95 -34.21
N ILE A 861 -13.07 20.73 -33.44
CA ILE A 861 -14.16 19.81 -33.78
C ILE A 861 -15.45 20.64 -33.85
N ASN A 862 -16.20 20.54 -34.95
CA ASN A 862 -17.47 21.27 -35.14
C ASN A 862 -17.40 22.78 -34.83
N LYS A 863 -16.29 23.42 -35.22
CA LYS A 863 -15.96 24.85 -34.99
C LYS A 863 -15.75 25.24 -33.51
N GLN A 864 -15.61 24.28 -32.60
CA GLN A 864 -15.19 24.51 -31.22
C GLN A 864 -13.78 23.93 -31.00
N GLU A 865 -12.97 24.62 -30.21
CA GLU A 865 -11.64 24.13 -29.84
C GLU A 865 -11.73 23.26 -28.58
N TYR A 866 -11.02 22.15 -28.57
CA TYR A 866 -10.92 21.17 -27.49
C TYR A 866 -9.44 20.91 -27.19
N LEU A 867 -9.16 20.40 -25.99
CA LEU A 867 -7.84 19.90 -25.63
C LEU A 867 -7.98 18.45 -25.15
N PHE A 868 -7.08 17.60 -25.60
CA PHE A 868 -6.92 16.22 -25.17
C PHE A 868 -5.50 16.02 -24.62
N ASP A 869 -5.33 15.17 -23.63
CA ASP A 869 -4.04 14.90 -23.00
C ASP A 869 -3.17 13.92 -23.83
N SER A 870 -2.11 13.36 -23.22
CA SER A 870 -1.24 12.37 -23.87
C SER A 870 -1.84 10.96 -23.97
N SER A 871 -2.86 10.63 -23.17
CA SER A 871 -3.62 9.37 -23.28
C SER A 871 -4.73 9.44 -24.34
N GLY A 872 -5.13 10.66 -24.73
CA GLY A 872 -6.26 10.95 -25.61
C GLY A 872 -7.54 11.34 -24.85
N ALA A 873 -7.47 11.48 -23.52
CA ALA A 873 -8.59 11.89 -22.68
C ALA A 873 -8.83 13.41 -22.77
N GLN A 874 -10.09 13.82 -22.90
CA GLN A 874 -10.47 15.22 -23.05
C GLN A 874 -10.39 16.02 -21.74
N ILE A 875 -9.81 17.20 -21.83
CA ILE A 875 -9.73 18.22 -20.77
C ILE A 875 -11.11 18.89 -20.59
N ARG A 876 -11.70 18.81 -19.38
CA ARG A 876 -13.05 19.31 -19.08
C ARG A 876 -13.12 19.96 -17.69
N ASN A 877 -13.86 21.06 -17.53
CA ASN A 877 -13.97 21.86 -16.29
C ASN A 877 -12.64 22.40 -15.72
N GLN A 878 -11.59 22.54 -16.54
CA GLN A 878 -10.22 22.79 -16.09
C GLN A 878 -9.62 24.05 -16.70
N ILE A 879 -8.73 24.72 -15.95
CA ILE A 879 -7.91 25.82 -16.47
C ILE A 879 -6.49 25.28 -16.69
N VAL A 880 -6.01 25.35 -17.92
CA VAL A 880 -4.69 24.83 -18.30
C VAL A 880 -3.72 25.95 -18.68
N LYS A 881 -2.43 25.74 -18.45
CA LYS A 881 -1.34 26.65 -18.84
C LYS A 881 -0.63 26.10 -20.09
N ASN A 882 -0.51 26.90 -21.14
CA ASN A 882 0.24 26.52 -22.34
C ASN A 882 1.75 26.80 -22.22
N ASN A 883 2.55 26.25 -23.14
CA ASN A 883 4.01 26.39 -23.16
C ASN A 883 4.52 27.85 -23.30
N SER A 884 3.65 28.80 -23.65
CA SER A 884 3.97 30.24 -23.69
C SER A 884 3.68 30.97 -22.37
N GLY A 885 3.21 30.25 -21.34
CA GLY A 885 2.84 30.76 -20.03
C GLY A 885 1.42 31.35 -19.93
N HIS A 886 0.56 31.14 -20.93
CA HIS A 886 -0.81 31.69 -20.95
C HIS A 886 -1.84 30.66 -20.51
N PHE A 887 -2.91 31.13 -19.85
CA PHE A 887 -3.97 30.28 -19.28
C PHE A 887 -5.24 30.28 -20.15
N TYR A 888 -5.90 29.13 -20.21
CA TYR A 888 -7.11 28.86 -21.02
C TYR A 888 -8.07 27.97 -20.22
N TYR A 889 -9.39 28.17 -20.33
CA TYR A 889 -10.38 27.36 -19.61
C TYR A 889 -11.23 26.52 -20.57
N TYR A 890 -11.27 25.21 -20.31
CA TYR A 890 -12.12 24.25 -21.04
C TYR A 890 -13.33 23.89 -20.16
N GLY A 891 -14.53 24.07 -20.71
CA GLY A 891 -15.80 23.98 -19.96
C GLY A 891 -16.23 22.56 -19.60
N SER A 892 -17.43 22.43 -19.02
CA SER A 892 -18.04 21.14 -18.65
C SER A 892 -18.30 20.22 -19.85
N ASN A 893 -18.47 20.80 -21.05
CA ASN A 893 -18.57 20.11 -22.33
C ASN A 893 -17.20 19.89 -23.02
N GLY A 894 -16.09 20.21 -22.36
CA GLY A 894 -14.72 20.12 -22.92
C GLY A 894 -14.31 21.21 -23.90
N ALA A 895 -15.21 22.11 -24.29
CA ALA A 895 -14.90 23.16 -25.26
C ALA A 895 -14.19 24.36 -24.62
N LEU A 896 -13.26 24.97 -25.36
CA LEU A 896 -12.57 26.20 -24.98
C LEU A 896 -13.57 27.35 -24.80
N VAL A 897 -13.57 27.94 -23.62
CA VAL A 897 -14.40 29.10 -23.32
C VAL A 897 -13.77 30.35 -23.90
N THR A 898 -14.49 31.03 -24.79
CA THR A 898 -14.05 32.25 -25.51
C THR A 898 -14.77 33.54 -25.04
N LYS A 899 -15.47 33.47 -23.91
CA LYS A 899 -16.22 34.58 -23.29
C LYS A 899 -16.02 34.61 -21.78
N SER A 900 -15.73 35.79 -21.24
CA SER A 900 -15.58 36.04 -19.79
C SER A 900 -16.75 35.49 -18.97
N ARG A 901 -16.45 34.83 -17.84
CA ARG A 901 -17.43 34.23 -16.93
C ARG A 901 -16.84 34.09 -15.52
N ASN A 902 -17.66 33.70 -14.56
CA ASN A 902 -17.21 33.28 -13.23
C ASN A 902 -16.87 31.78 -13.27
N ILE A 903 -15.69 31.41 -12.77
CA ILE A 903 -15.19 30.02 -12.63
C ILE A 903 -14.57 29.92 -11.24
N ASN A 904 -14.93 28.89 -10.45
CA ASN A 904 -14.44 28.69 -9.08
C ASN A 904 -14.54 29.97 -8.20
N GLY A 905 -15.68 30.68 -8.29
CA GLY A 905 -15.91 31.98 -7.63
C GLY A 905 -15.18 33.19 -8.26
N GLN A 906 -14.23 32.98 -9.16
CA GLN A 906 -13.39 34.03 -9.73
C GLN A 906 -13.93 34.52 -11.08
N LYS A 907 -14.16 35.84 -11.20
CA LYS A 907 -14.54 36.48 -12.46
C LYS A 907 -13.33 36.59 -13.40
N LEU A 908 -13.28 35.74 -14.42
CA LEU A 908 -12.18 35.68 -15.38
C LEU A 908 -12.47 36.54 -16.61
N THR A 909 -11.50 37.37 -16.99
CA THR A 909 -11.53 38.14 -18.24
C THR A 909 -10.93 37.28 -19.34
N ILE A 910 -11.76 36.85 -20.29
CA ILE A 910 -11.39 35.89 -21.34
C ILE A 910 -11.58 36.54 -22.72
N LYS A 911 -10.55 36.48 -23.56
CA LYS A 911 -10.57 36.97 -24.94
C LYS A 911 -11.31 36.02 -25.88
N LYS A 912 -11.64 36.52 -27.09
CA LYS A 912 -12.21 35.71 -28.20
C LYS A 912 -11.38 34.47 -28.58
N ASN A 913 -10.07 34.46 -28.31
CA ASN A 913 -9.17 33.32 -28.51
C ASN A 913 -8.93 32.48 -27.23
N GLY A 914 -9.88 32.49 -26.28
CA GLY A 914 -9.85 31.70 -25.05
C GLY A 914 -8.81 32.09 -24.00
N GLN A 915 -7.86 32.97 -24.33
CA GLN A 915 -6.82 33.44 -23.42
C GLN A 915 -7.43 34.21 -22.24
N ILE A 916 -7.14 33.76 -21.02
CA ILE A 916 -7.42 34.48 -19.78
C ILE A 916 -6.37 35.59 -19.63
N THR A 917 -6.83 36.84 -19.44
CA THR A 917 -5.95 38.02 -19.30
C THR A 917 -6.25 38.86 -18.06
N SER A 918 -6.74 38.22 -16.99
CA SER A 918 -6.86 38.84 -15.67
C SER A 918 -5.48 38.99 -15.03
N SER A 919 -4.87 40.17 -15.14
CA SER A 919 -3.51 40.46 -14.67
C SER A 919 -3.44 40.88 -13.20
N ASN A 920 -2.27 40.65 -12.59
CA ASN A 920 -1.98 40.83 -11.16
C ASN A 920 -2.96 40.09 -10.24
N LYS A 921 -3.32 38.85 -10.60
CA LYS A 921 -4.17 37.98 -9.80
C LYS A 921 -3.52 36.63 -9.59
N VAL A 922 -3.83 36.01 -8.45
CA VAL A 922 -3.77 34.55 -8.33
C VAL A 922 -4.97 33.98 -9.09
N LEU A 923 -4.74 32.92 -9.85
CA LEU A 923 -5.77 32.14 -10.51
C LEU A 923 -5.66 30.69 -10.05
N THR A 924 -6.75 30.20 -9.49
CA THR A 924 -6.86 28.91 -8.81
C THR A 924 -7.34 27.88 -9.83
N LEU A 925 -6.42 27.09 -10.38
CA LEU A 925 -6.70 26.10 -11.43
C LEU A 925 -7.07 24.76 -10.80
N ASN A 926 -8.09 24.09 -11.31
CA ASN A 926 -8.24 22.66 -11.08
C ASN A 926 -7.41 21.92 -12.14
N ASP A 927 -6.44 21.11 -11.70
CA ASP A 927 -5.64 20.24 -12.53
C ASP A 927 -6.46 19.04 -13.04
N SER A 928 -6.13 18.58 -14.25
CA SER A 928 -6.94 17.62 -15.01
C SER A 928 -6.98 16.22 -14.47
N ILE A 929 -5.88 15.81 -13.85
CA ILE A 929 -5.59 14.42 -13.53
C ILE A 929 -5.75 14.26 -12.02
N THR A 930 -5.13 15.17 -11.27
CA THR A 930 -5.05 15.16 -9.81
C THR A 930 -6.29 15.74 -9.12
N GLY A 931 -7.19 16.40 -9.85
CA GLY A 931 -8.32 17.16 -9.31
C GLY A 931 -7.93 18.39 -8.47
N ARG A 932 -6.64 18.60 -8.18
CA ARG A 932 -6.17 19.64 -7.26
C ARG A 932 -6.50 21.04 -7.74
N THR A 933 -6.97 21.86 -6.81
CA THR A 933 -6.74 23.30 -6.86
C THR A 933 -5.24 23.59 -6.71
N VAL A 934 -4.69 24.36 -7.66
CA VAL A 934 -3.31 24.87 -7.64
C VAL A 934 -3.34 26.35 -7.98
N ASP A 935 -2.73 27.19 -7.13
CA ASP A 935 -2.69 28.63 -7.32
C ASP A 935 -1.56 29.04 -8.27
N TYR A 936 -1.89 29.81 -9.30
CA TYR A 936 -0.92 30.38 -10.24
C TYR A 936 -1.02 31.91 -10.31
N TYR A 937 0.12 32.61 -10.22
CA TYR A 937 0.13 34.07 -10.38
C TYR A 937 0.20 34.50 -11.84
N ILE A 938 -0.81 35.28 -12.27
CA ILE A 938 -0.86 35.92 -13.58
C ILE A 938 -0.28 37.34 -13.47
N GLY A 939 0.88 37.56 -14.10
CA GLY A 939 1.54 38.85 -14.18
C GLY A 939 0.86 39.87 -15.10
N LYS A 940 1.45 41.07 -15.16
CA LYS A 940 0.93 42.25 -15.90
C LYS A 940 0.60 42.00 -17.38
N ASN A 941 1.25 41.02 -18.01
CA ASN A 941 1.15 40.65 -19.42
C ASN A 941 0.19 39.46 -19.69
N GLY A 942 -0.56 38.97 -18.69
CA GLY A 942 -1.41 37.79 -18.83
C GLY A 942 -0.65 36.47 -18.94
N LYS A 943 0.63 36.43 -18.51
CA LYS A 943 1.42 35.20 -18.36
C LYS A 943 1.60 34.82 -16.91
N ALA A 944 1.85 33.54 -16.66
CA ALA A 944 2.38 33.06 -15.39
C ALA A 944 3.70 33.78 -15.05
N ALA A 945 3.93 34.15 -13.79
CA ALA A 945 5.14 34.87 -13.37
C ALA A 945 5.55 34.58 -11.92
N GLY A 946 6.85 34.40 -11.69
CA GLY A 946 7.40 33.95 -10.41
C GLY A 946 7.86 35.01 -9.41
N GLY A 947 8.41 34.51 -8.30
CA GLY A 947 8.83 35.22 -7.10
C GLY A 947 7.67 35.67 -6.22
N VAL A 948 7.98 36.21 -5.04
CA VAL A 948 6.99 36.64 -4.05
C VAL A 948 6.01 37.68 -4.60
N LYS A 949 4.72 37.58 -4.21
CA LYS A 949 3.65 38.54 -4.48
C LYS A 949 2.79 38.77 -3.23
N GLN A 950 2.56 40.04 -2.88
CA GLN A 950 1.50 40.42 -1.93
C GLN A 950 0.20 40.64 -2.70
N ILE A 951 -0.88 39.97 -2.29
CA ILE A 951 -2.20 39.99 -2.90
C ILE A 951 -3.22 40.24 -1.77
N GLY A 952 -3.65 41.50 -1.63
CA GLY A 952 -4.45 41.92 -0.48
C GLY A 952 -3.66 41.76 0.83
N ASN A 953 -4.23 41.03 1.79
CA ASN A 953 -3.61 40.71 3.08
C ASN A 953 -2.82 39.39 3.07
N LEU A 954 -2.53 38.82 1.90
CA LEU A 954 -1.83 37.55 1.73
C LEU A 954 -0.48 37.75 1.02
N LEU A 955 0.53 37.00 1.43
CA LEU A 955 1.87 36.98 0.84
C LEU A 955 2.17 35.56 0.34
N TYR A 956 2.26 35.42 -0.98
CA TYR A 956 2.48 34.17 -1.69
C TYR A 956 3.90 34.14 -2.28
N ASP A 957 4.49 32.95 -2.45
CA ASP A 957 5.66 32.75 -3.31
C ASP A 957 5.37 31.79 -4.48
N PHE A 958 5.97 32.08 -5.64
CA PHE A 958 5.67 31.45 -6.92
C PHE A 958 6.94 31.06 -7.69
N ASP A 959 6.97 29.88 -8.31
CA ASP A 959 8.10 29.49 -9.18
C ASP A 959 8.20 30.34 -10.45
N LYS A 960 9.30 30.17 -11.18
CA LYS A 960 9.55 30.78 -12.50
C LYS A 960 8.40 30.60 -13.51
N ASP A 961 7.59 29.55 -13.37
CA ASP A 961 6.46 29.22 -14.24
C ASP A 961 5.11 29.64 -13.63
N GLY A 962 5.16 30.43 -12.55
CA GLY A 962 4.05 31.05 -11.83
C GLY A 962 3.26 30.14 -10.88
N LYS A 963 3.67 28.90 -10.58
CA LYS A 963 2.99 27.98 -9.64
C LYS A 963 3.31 28.37 -8.20
N SER A 964 2.35 28.33 -7.27
CA SER A 964 2.62 28.48 -5.84
C SER A 964 3.56 27.38 -5.35
N ILE A 965 4.71 27.75 -4.77
CA ILE A 965 5.76 26.79 -4.37
C ILE A 965 5.83 26.51 -2.87
N ASN A 966 5.26 27.38 -2.06
CA ASN A 966 5.23 27.26 -0.60
C ASN A 966 3.93 27.84 -0.05
N GLY A 967 3.69 27.60 1.24
CA GLY A 967 2.53 28.15 1.94
C GLY A 967 2.43 29.68 1.94
N VAL A 968 1.21 30.16 2.19
CA VAL A 968 0.81 31.57 2.08
C VAL A 968 0.83 32.24 3.45
N PHE A 969 1.67 33.26 3.64
CA PHE A 969 1.67 34.06 4.87
C PHE A 969 0.47 35.00 4.89
N VAL A 970 -0.19 35.09 6.05
CA VAL A 970 -1.30 36.01 6.30
C VAL A 970 -0.76 37.23 7.03
N LEU A 971 -0.97 38.41 6.45
CA LEU A 971 -0.52 39.70 6.96
C LEU A 971 -1.69 40.49 7.60
N ASN A 972 -1.36 41.38 8.53
CA ASN A 972 -2.28 42.43 8.99
C ASN A 972 -2.06 43.76 8.25
N SER A 973 -2.87 44.77 8.57
CA SER A 973 -2.78 46.12 8.00
C SER A 973 -1.48 46.89 8.29
N LYS A 974 -0.55 46.32 9.08
CA LYS A 974 0.80 46.84 9.34
C LYS A 974 1.88 45.98 8.68
N ASN A 975 1.51 45.07 7.76
CA ASN A 975 2.38 44.08 7.09
C ASN A 975 3.15 43.16 8.06
N ASN A 976 2.70 42.99 9.30
CA ASN A 976 3.23 41.93 10.16
C ASN A 976 2.51 40.61 9.85
N VAL A 977 3.25 39.50 9.86
CA VAL A 977 2.70 38.14 9.85
C VAL A 977 1.79 37.96 11.08
N ILE A 978 0.58 37.43 10.85
CA ILE A 978 -0.40 37.06 11.89
C ILE A 978 -0.83 35.60 11.82
N GLY A 979 -0.46 34.91 10.74
CA GLY A 979 -0.67 33.47 10.54
C GLY A 979 0.03 33.00 9.28
N TYR A 980 0.08 31.69 9.09
CA TYR A 980 0.60 31.03 7.89
C TYR A 980 -0.43 29.99 7.46
N ARG A 981 -0.60 29.83 6.15
CA ARG A 981 -1.28 28.67 5.57
C ARG A 981 -0.24 27.83 4.86
N ASP A 982 -0.34 26.52 4.93
CA ASP A 982 0.59 25.63 4.22
C ASP A 982 0.37 25.66 2.69
N ALA A 983 1.10 24.81 1.96
CA ALA A 983 0.99 24.69 0.51
C ALA A 983 -0.40 24.19 0.03
N TYR A 984 -1.25 23.72 0.95
CA TYR A 984 -2.60 23.20 0.70
C TYR A 984 -3.68 24.21 1.13
N GLY A 985 -3.28 25.38 1.64
CA GLY A 985 -4.19 26.44 2.09
C GLY A 985 -4.74 26.23 3.50
N VAL A 986 -4.33 25.19 4.23
CA VAL A 986 -4.76 24.93 5.61
C VAL A 986 -4.00 25.86 6.56
N THR A 987 -4.67 26.46 7.54
CA THR A 987 -3.99 27.31 8.54
C THR A 987 -3.04 26.47 9.39
N ALA A 988 -1.75 26.75 9.26
CA ALA A 988 -0.66 26.03 9.89
C ALA A 988 -0.67 26.24 11.42
N ARG A 989 -0.57 25.13 12.16
CA ARG A 989 -0.63 25.08 13.63
C ARG A 989 0.46 24.15 14.15
N ASN A 990 1.02 24.46 15.32
CA ASN A 990 2.12 23.74 15.98
C ASN A 990 3.32 23.42 15.05
N THR A 991 3.64 24.32 14.12
CA THR A 991 4.65 24.07 13.08
C THR A 991 5.48 25.31 12.76
N TYR A 992 6.66 25.08 12.19
CA TYR A 992 7.56 26.12 11.72
C TYR A 992 7.11 26.66 10.35
N GLY A 993 7.33 27.95 10.11
CA GLY A 993 7.18 28.57 8.79
C GLY A 993 8.33 29.53 8.50
N HIS A 994 8.80 29.55 7.26
CA HIS A 994 9.96 30.33 6.82
C HIS A 994 9.55 31.39 5.79
N SER A 995 9.93 32.65 6.02
CA SER A 995 9.46 33.79 5.22
C SER A 995 10.50 34.23 4.18
N PHE A 996 10.26 33.81 2.94
CA PHE A 996 11.16 33.95 1.79
C PHE A 996 11.51 35.40 1.40
N THR A 997 10.83 36.42 1.94
CA THR A 997 11.13 37.85 1.70
C THR A 997 12.27 38.43 2.54
N ASN A 998 12.59 37.79 3.66
CA ASN A 998 13.38 38.36 4.74
C ASN A 998 14.24 37.32 5.49
N ASP A 999 14.14 36.04 5.12
CA ASP A 999 14.79 34.90 5.80
C ASP A 999 14.36 34.77 7.28
N ASP A 1000 13.20 35.36 7.63
CA ASP A 1000 12.63 35.33 8.98
C ASP A 1000 11.94 33.98 9.23
N TYR A 1001 12.31 33.30 10.31
CA TYR A 1001 11.70 32.04 10.75
C TYR A 1001 10.64 32.30 11.83
N TYR A 1002 9.55 31.55 11.78
CA TYR A 1002 8.39 31.64 12.67
C TYR A 1002 8.04 30.26 13.21
N PHE A 1003 7.41 30.20 14.39
CA PHE A 1003 6.67 29.02 14.84
C PHE A 1003 5.22 29.43 15.12
N PHE A 1004 4.26 28.70 14.56
CA PHE A 1004 2.83 28.96 14.70
C PHE A 1004 2.26 28.05 15.78
N ASN A 1005 1.61 28.62 16.79
CA ASN A 1005 1.02 27.88 17.91
C ASN A 1005 -0.29 27.15 17.49
N LYS A 1006 -0.92 26.44 18.43
CA LYS A 1006 -2.16 25.69 18.18
C LYS A 1006 -3.33 26.53 17.65
N ASN A 1007 -3.31 27.85 17.85
CA ASN A 1007 -4.31 28.80 17.36
C ASN A 1007 -3.94 29.42 15.98
N GLY A 1008 -2.90 28.91 15.32
CA GLY A 1008 -2.44 29.36 14.00
C GLY A 1008 -1.75 30.73 14.00
N ARG A 1009 -1.36 31.24 15.18
CA ARG A 1009 -0.71 32.55 15.34
C ARG A 1009 0.78 32.37 15.63
N PRO A 1010 1.66 33.26 15.15
CA PRO A 1010 3.07 33.18 15.46
C PRO A 1010 3.32 33.38 16.97
N VAL A 1011 4.23 32.58 17.51
CA VAL A 1011 4.68 32.63 18.91
C VAL A 1011 5.47 33.90 19.18
N ILE A 1012 5.37 34.46 20.39
CA ILE A 1012 6.10 35.64 20.85
C ILE A 1012 6.61 35.37 22.27
N GLY A 1013 7.90 35.66 22.53
CA GLY A 1013 8.57 35.35 23.80
C GLY A 1013 9.38 34.06 23.75
N ASN A 1014 9.72 33.52 24.92
CA ASN A 1014 10.33 32.19 25.04
C ASN A 1014 9.33 31.09 24.66
N PHE A 1015 9.82 30.04 24.03
CA PHE A 1015 9.05 28.87 23.65
C PHE A 1015 9.94 27.63 23.70
N THR A 1016 9.39 26.52 24.15
CA THR A 1016 10.08 25.22 24.18
C THR A 1016 9.33 24.24 23.30
N GLY A 1017 9.99 23.78 22.23
CA GLY A 1017 9.47 22.78 21.30
C GLY A 1017 10.48 21.66 21.14
N ASN A 1018 10.03 20.40 21.15
CA ASN A 1018 10.88 19.20 21.04
C ASN A 1018 12.10 19.21 22.00
N GLY A 1019 11.91 19.72 23.22
CA GLY A 1019 12.96 19.85 24.24
C GLY A 1019 13.89 21.07 24.10
N VAL A 1020 13.78 21.85 23.03
CA VAL A 1020 14.67 22.99 22.74
C VAL A 1020 14.00 24.32 23.13
N GLU A 1021 14.63 25.10 24.02
CA GLU A 1021 14.21 26.48 24.30
C GLU A 1021 14.68 27.42 23.16
N GLN A 1022 13.76 28.22 22.63
CA GLN A 1022 13.96 29.22 21.58
C GLN A 1022 13.27 30.54 21.98
N TYR A 1023 13.60 31.67 21.33
CA TYR A 1023 12.95 32.96 21.58
C TYR A 1023 12.49 33.66 20.30
N TYR A 1024 11.24 34.14 20.31
CA TYR A 1024 10.59 34.85 19.21
C TYR A 1024 10.32 36.30 19.60
N ASN A 1025 10.65 37.25 18.72
CA ASN A 1025 10.49 38.68 18.99
C ASN A 1025 9.02 39.15 18.90
N LYS A 1026 8.77 40.46 19.13
CA LYS A 1026 7.42 41.04 19.12
C LYS A 1026 6.67 41.01 17.77
N LYS A 1027 7.31 40.59 16.68
CA LYS A 1027 6.68 40.29 15.37
C LYS A 1027 6.47 38.78 15.14
N GLY A 1028 6.91 37.94 16.07
CA GLY A 1028 6.86 36.49 15.98
C GLY A 1028 8.02 35.82 15.26
N VAL A 1029 9.11 36.56 15.00
CA VAL A 1029 10.32 36.08 14.32
C VAL A 1029 11.31 35.50 15.32
N LEU A 1030 11.83 34.30 15.03
CA LEU A 1030 12.90 33.62 15.76
C LEU A 1030 14.15 34.51 15.82
N VAL A 1031 14.69 34.73 17.02
CA VAL A 1031 15.92 35.50 17.20
C VAL A 1031 17.12 34.56 17.19
N VAL A 1032 18.01 34.75 16.22
CA VAL A 1032 19.24 33.98 16.06
C VAL A 1032 20.49 34.84 16.31
N SER A 1033 21.57 34.20 16.75
CA SER A 1033 22.92 34.78 16.96
C SER A 1033 23.00 36.00 17.88
N ALA A 1034 22.08 36.18 18.83
CA ALA A 1034 21.89 37.45 19.55
C ALA A 1034 21.70 37.33 21.06
N PHE A 1035 22.05 38.41 21.78
CA PHE A 1035 21.89 38.55 23.23
C PHE A 1035 20.51 39.09 23.59
N LEU A 1036 19.73 38.28 24.31
CA LEU A 1036 18.37 38.60 24.75
C LEU A 1036 18.43 39.33 26.09
N HIS A 1037 17.85 40.52 26.16
CA HIS A 1037 17.91 41.40 27.33
C HIS A 1037 16.63 41.32 28.16
N TYR A 1038 16.75 41.01 29.45
CA TYR A 1038 15.64 40.85 30.39
C TYR A 1038 15.63 41.92 31.48
N SER A 1039 14.49 42.05 32.17
CA SER A 1039 14.33 42.90 33.36
C SER A 1039 15.40 42.65 34.42
N GLY A 1040 15.90 43.72 35.03
CA GLY A 1040 17.03 43.64 35.98
C GLY A 1040 18.40 43.49 35.33
N GLY A 1041 18.50 43.58 33.99
CA GLY A 1041 19.78 43.50 33.26
C GLY A 1041 20.30 42.08 33.06
N ARG A 1042 19.49 41.05 33.33
CA ARG A 1042 19.83 39.64 33.04
C ARG A 1042 19.89 39.42 31.52
N LEU A 1043 20.83 38.60 31.06
CA LEU A 1043 21.01 38.24 29.64
C LEU A 1043 20.79 36.74 29.40
N LYS A 1044 20.19 36.38 28.27
CA LYS A 1044 20.35 35.04 27.63
C LYS A 1044 21.07 35.21 26.29
N TYR A 1045 21.54 34.12 25.68
CA TYR A 1045 22.04 34.13 24.29
C TYR A 1045 21.31 33.08 23.45
N ALA A 1046 20.87 33.48 22.26
CA ALA A 1046 20.32 32.58 21.24
C ALA A 1046 21.37 32.34 20.16
N ASP A 1047 21.63 31.08 19.83
CA ASP A 1047 22.65 30.66 18.87
C ASP A 1047 22.23 30.86 17.40
N ARG A 1048 23.04 30.40 16.45
CA ARG A 1048 22.74 30.51 15.01
C ARG A 1048 21.46 29.78 14.56
N ASN A 1049 20.99 28.82 15.34
CA ASN A 1049 19.73 28.08 15.12
C ASN A 1049 18.57 28.65 15.96
N GLY A 1050 18.80 29.74 16.70
CA GLY A 1050 17.83 30.34 17.62
C GLY A 1050 17.63 29.57 18.92
N THR A 1051 18.47 28.57 19.19
CA THR A 1051 18.46 27.79 20.44
C THR A 1051 19.07 28.62 21.55
N ILE A 1052 18.41 28.66 22.71
CA ILE A 1052 18.96 29.28 23.90
C ILE A 1052 20.13 28.44 24.43
N ALA A 1053 21.29 29.07 24.60
CA ALA A 1053 22.42 28.43 25.26
C ALA A 1053 22.08 28.11 26.71
N GLN A 1054 22.25 26.84 27.12
CA GLN A 1054 22.06 26.35 28.49
C GLN A 1054 23.25 25.45 28.84
N ASN A 1055 23.78 25.55 30.07
CA ASN A 1055 24.96 24.79 30.56
C ASN A 1055 26.18 24.82 29.61
N LEU A 1056 26.41 25.95 28.92
CA LEU A 1056 27.32 26.03 27.78
C LEU A 1056 28.34 27.17 27.94
N LEU A 1057 29.61 26.83 27.77
CA LEU A 1057 30.69 27.79 27.48
C LEU A 1057 30.73 28.05 25.97
N PHE A 1058 30.57 29.30 25.55
CA PHE A 1058 30.59 29.69 24.14
C PHE A 1058 31.36 31.00 23.92
N GLU A 1059 31.65 31.32 22.66
CA GLU A 1059 32.39 32.52 22.27
C GLU A 1059 31.63 33.28 21.17
N VAL A 1060 31.52 34.61 21.31
CA VAL A 1060 30.91 35.50 20.32
C VAL A 1060 31.84 36.70 20.12
N ASN A 1061 32.25 36.96 18.88
CA ASN A 1061 33.12 38.09 18.52
C ASN A 1061 34.40 38.20 19.39
N GLY A 1062 35.08 37.07 19.64
CA GLY A 1062 36.31 37.02 20.43
C GLY A 1062 36.11 37.13 21.96
N LYS A 1063 34.86 37.13 22.44
CA LYS A 1063 34.52 37.21 23.86
C LYS A 1063 33.85 35.92 24.33
N LYS A 1064 34.29 35.38 25.46
CA LYS A 1064 33.75 34.16 26.05
C LYS A 1064 32.63 34.47 27.05
N TYR A 1065 31.65 33.58 27.10
CA TYR A 1065 30.46 33.66 27.94
C TYR A 1065 30.12 32.26 28.47
N VAL A 1066 29.48 32.17 29.63
CA VAL A 1066 28.88 30.93 30.15
C VAL A 1066 27.39 31.17 30.36
N ALA A 1067 26.57 30.30 29.78
CA ALA A 1067 25.17 30.16 30.14
C ALA A 1067 24.98 29.03 31.16
N ILE A 1068 24.20 29.26 32.20
CA ILE A 1068 23.86 28.26 33.23
C ILE A 1068 22.55 27.53 32.87
N ASN A 1069 22.08 26.64 33.75
CA ASN A 1069 20.96 25.73 33.48
C ASN A 1069 19.62 26.42 33.14
N ASP A 1070 19.36 27.60 33.69
CA ASP A 1070 18.15 28.39 33.37
C ASP A 1070 18.29 29.23 32.08
N GLY A 1071 19.37 29.02 31.32
CA GLY A 1071 19.70 29.68 30.05
C GLY A 1071 20.24 31.10 30.17
N TYR A 1072 20.36 31.63 31.39
CA TYR A 1072 20.92 32.96 31.60
C TYR A 1072 22.44 32.94 31.64
N LEU A 1073 23.05 34.06 31.23
CA LEU A 1073 24.48 34.25 31.28
C LEU A 1073 24.91 34.54 32.72
N LEU A 1074 26.01 33.92 33.14
CA LEU A 1074 26.64 34.21 34.41
C LEU A 1074 27.21 35.64 34.37
N GLN A 1075 26.67 36.55 35.18
CA GLN A 1075 27.03 37.98 35.21
C GLN A 1075 27.56 38.39 36.60
N ASN A 1076 28.43 39.40 36.65
CA ASN A 1076 28.99 39.98 37.90
C ASN A 1076 29.58 38.96 38.89
N SER A 1077 30.13 37.85 38.39
CA SER A 1077 30.45 36.65 39.17
C SER A 1077 31.84 36.12 38.86
N LYS A 1078 32.39 35.28 39.75
CA LYS A 1078 33.70 34.62 39.57
C LYS A 1078 33.50 33.10 39.54
N LEU A 1079 34.13 32.43 38.58
CA LEU A 1079 34.07 30.99 38.37
C LEU A 1079 35.45 30.42 38.01
N THR A 1080 35.56 29.10 38.02
CA THR A 1080 36.66 28.37 37.38
C THR A 1080 36.16 27.56 36.21
N ILE A 1081 36.92 27.57 35.12
CA ILE A 1081 36.75 26.69 33.96
C ILE A 1081 38.07 25.92 33.79
N ASN A 1082 38.03 24.59 33.85
CA ASN A 1082 39.22 23.72 33.79
C ASN A 1082 40.37 24.23 34.68
N GLY A 1083 40.06 24.53 35.95
CA GLY A 1083 41.00 25.06 36.94
C GLY A 1083 41.47 26.51 36.74
N THR A 1084 41.21 27.13 35.58
CA THR A 1084 41.53 28.54 35.33
C THR A 1084 40.43 29.45 35.86
N TRP A 1085 40.80 30.48 36.62
CA TRP A 1085 39.86 31.46 37.16
C TRP A 1085 39.45 32.52 36.13
N TYR A 1086 38.16 32.83 36.11
CA TYR A 1086 37.54 33.88 35.30
C TYR A 1086 36.64 34.78 36.16
N SER A 1087 36.49 36.03 35.74
CA SER A 1087 35.46 36.95 36.22
C SER A 1087 34.54 37.31 35.06
N ALA A 1088 33.24 37.12 35.24
CA ALA A 1088 32.21 37.65 34.37
C ALA A 1088 31.92 39.11 34.73
N ASP A 1089 31.89 40.00 33.73
CA ASP A 1089 31.47 41.39 33.92
C ASP A 1089 29.93 41.52 34.00
N LYS A 1090 29.43 42.76 34.01
CA LYS A 1090 27.98 43.05 34.01
C LYS A 1090 27.25 42.59 32.75
N ASN A 1091 27.97 42.28 31.68
CA ASN A 1091 27.45 41.80 30.39
C ASN A 1091 27.73 40.30 30.18
N GLY A 1092 28.27 39.60 31.19
CA GLY A 1092 28.63 38.17 31.14
C GLY A 1092 29.96 37.86 30.45
N VAL A 1093 30.74 38.88 30.07
CA VAL A 1093 32.03 38.70 29.37
C VAL A 1093 33.07 38.15 30.34
N LEU A 1094 33.61 36.97 30.02
CA LEU A 1094 34.62 36.31 30.84
C LEU A 1094 36.03 36.86 30.60
N THR A 1095 36.58 37.53 31.61
CA THR A 1095 37.99 37.91 31.65
C THR A 1095 38.77 36.93 32.53
N LYS A 1096 39.91 36.42 32.04
CA LYS A 1096 40.80 35.54 32.83
C LYS A 1096 41.45 36.34 33.96
N ILE A 1097 41.40 35.82 35.18
CA ILE A 1097 41.98 36.44 36.38
C ILE A 1097 42.95 35.50 37.09
N LYS A 1098 43.76 36.03 38.02
CA LYS A 1098 44.47 35.22 39.02
C LYS A 1098 43.47 34.78 40.11
N LYS A 1099 43.75 33.66 40.80
CA LYS A 1099 42.94 33.19 41.94
C LYS A 1099 42.75 34.34 42.96
N PRO A 1100 41.50 34.71 43.34
CA PRO A 1100 41.26 35.70 44.37
C PRO A 1100 41.89 35.29 45.71
N LYS A 1101 42.43 36.25 46.47
CA LYS A 1101 43.04 35.97 47.78
C LYS A 1101 42.00 35.69 48.87
N ASP A 1102 40.81 36.25 48.71
CA ASP A 1102 39.83 36.43 49.79
C ASP A 1102 38.72 35.36 49.74
N ILE A 1103 38.99 34.23 49.08
CA ILE A 1103 38.03 33.14 48.85
C ILE A 1103 38.67 31.81 49.31
N ASN A 1104 38.30 31.37 50.52
CA ASN A 1104 38.74 30.12 51.13
C ASN A 1104 37.87 28.90 50.76
N THR A 1105 36.76 29.11 50.06
CA THR A 1105 35.87 28.04 49.56
C THR A 1105 36.05 27.81 48.06
N GLN A 1106 35.49 26.71 47.52
CA GLN A 1106 35.35 26.55 46.07
C GLN A 1106 34.51 27.71 45.48
N PRO A 1107 34.72 28.11 44.21
CA PRO A 1107 33.86 29.09 43.56
C PRO A 1107 32.39 28.64 43.56
N LYS A 1108 31.46 29.59 43.58
CA LYS A 1108 30.01 29.30 43.70
C LYS A 1108 29.46 28.36 42.62
N GLN A 1109 30.11 28.33 41.45
CA GLN A 1109 29.88 27.35 40.39
C GLN A 1109 31.23 26.93 39.79
N SER A 1110 31.36 25.64 39.49
CA SER A 1110 32.39 25.07 38.60
C SER A 1110 31.72 24.72 37.28
N VAL A 1111 32.42 24.95 36.17
CA VAL A 1111 31.92 24.74 34.80
C VAL A 1111 33.03 24.12 33.94
#